data_AF-A0A8K0IPP5-F1
#
_entry.id   AF-A0A8K0IPP5-F1
#
_cell.length_a   1.000
_cell.length_b   1.000
_cell.length_c   1.000
_cell.angle_alpha   90.00
_cell.angle_beta   90.00
_cell.angle_gamma   90.00
#
_symmetry.space_group_name_H-M   'P 1'
#
loop_
_entity.id
_entity.type
_entity.pdbx_description
1 polymer ?
#
loop_
_entity_poly.entity_id
_entity_poly.type
_entity_poly.pdbx_seq_one_letter_code
_entity_poly.pdbx_strand_id
1 'polypeptide(L)'
;MFSVAAEPITPPVEVHHTQLLIDGKFVDSASGKTFPTLDPRTGEVIAHVAEGDLEDVNRAVSAARKAFDEGPWPKMTGYERSCILNRFADLIEKHNDEIAALETWDNGKPYEHTSQKEVPLVTRLMRYYAGWADKIHGLVVPADGPYHVQVLHEPIGVAGQIIPWNFPLMMFAWKAGMPAGVLNVVSGFGPTAGAAIASHMDIDKLVFTGSTVTGKIVLELAARSNLKPATLELGGKSPMIIMDDADIDQAVELAHFALFFNQGQCCCAGSRTFVHERVYDEFVEKSKARALKRIVGDPFKNGVEQGPQVDEKQFSKIMHYIKSGVDSGATLVAGGDRIGDKGFYVQPTVFSDVKDEMAIAREDIFGPVQSILKFKDLNEIIQRANATEYGLAAGVFTNNMNTANTLMRALRVGTVWLNCFHVFDATIPFGGYKMSGQGREKGIDSLKNYLQVGQTRYMDSSSQLMVHIMCKFCTSQLVLQAGMPAGVLNVVSGFGPTAGAAIASHMDIDKLVFTGSTVTGKIVLELAARSNLKPATLELGGKSPMIIMDDADIDQAVELAHFALFFNQGQCCCAGSRTFVHERVYDEFVEKSKARALKRIVGDPFKNGVEQGPQVDEKQFSKIMHYIKSGVDSGATLVAGGDRIGDKGFYVQPTVFSDVKDEMAIAREDIFGPVQSILKFKDLNEIIQRANATEYGLAAGVFTNNMNTANTLMRALRVGTVWLNCFHVFDATIPFGGYKMSGQGREKGIDSLKNYLQVKAVVTPVKNPAWL
;
A
#
# COMPACT_ATOMS: atom_id res chain seq x y z
N MET A 1 23.27 -3.81 -38.05
CA MET A 1 22.50 -3.87 -39.32
C MET A 1 21.14 -4.45 -38.98
N PHE A 2 20.07 -3.67 -39.06
CA PHE A 2 18.76 -4.07 -38.54
C PHE A 2 18.01 -4.93 -39.58
N SER A 3 17.39 -6.03 -39.16
CA SER A 3 16.70 -6.96 -40.06
C SER A 3 15.56 -7.68 -39.34
N VAL A 4 14.34 -7.48 -39.84
CA VAL A 4 13.07 -8.06 -39.35
C VAL A 4 12.37 -8.85 -40.47
N ALA A 5 13.04 -9.07 -41.61
CA ALA A 5 12.46 -9.61 -42.85
C ALA A 5 12.34 -11.15 -42.88
N ALA A 6 11.87 -11.75 -41.79
CA ALA A 6 11.55 -13.18 -41.70
C ALA A 6 10.15 -13.35 -41.06
N GLU A 7 9.47 -14.45 -41.36
CA GLU A 7 8.24 -14.80 -40.65
C GLU A 7 8.55 -15.03 -39.15
N PRO A 8 7.68 -14.59 -38.23
CA PRO A 8 7.92 -14.79 -36.80
C PRO A 8 7.95 -16.27 -36.42
N ILE A 9 8.80 -16.61 -35.47
CA ILE A 9 8.89 -17.97 -34.92
C ILE A 9 7.58 -18.29 -34.20
N THR A 10 6.93 -19.39 -34.57
CA THR A 10 5.75 -19.89 -33.85
C THR A 10 6.16 -20.31 -32.43
N PRO A 11 5.56 -19.74 -31.37
CA PRO A 11 5.91 -20.09 -29.99
C PRO A 11 5.57 -21.56 -29.68
N PRO A 12 6.40 -22.29 -28.92
CA PRO A 12 6.18 -23.69 -28.61
C PRO A 12 5.19 -23.89 -27.43
N VAL A 13 4.05 -23.18 -27.45
CA VAL A 13 3.08 -23.18 -26.34
C VAL A 13 1.65 -22.88 -26.81
N GLU A 14 0.66 -23.50 -26.14
CA GLU A 14 -0.77 -23.32 -26.42
C GLU A 14 -1.47 -22.49 -25.33
N VAL A 15 -2.65 -21.93 -25.66
CA VAL A 15 -3.41 -21.02 -24.79
C VAL A 15 -4.60 -21.74 -24.15
N HIS A 16 -4.36 -22.42 -23.03
CA HIS A 16 -5.38 -23.29 -22.43
C HIS A 16 -6.46 -22.57 -21.60
N HIS A 17 -6.21 -21.34 -21.15
CA HIS A 17 -7.12 -20.59 -20.27
C HIS A 17 -7.21 -19.11 -20.69
N THR A 18 -8.43 -18.58 -20.77
CA THR A 18 -8.73 -17.18 -21.11
C THR A 18 -9.85 -16.56 -20.26
N GLN A 19 -10.40 -17.33 -19.32
CA GLN A 19 -11.45 -16.96 -18.39
C GLN A 19 -10.90 -16.38 -17.07
N LEU A 20 -11.70 -15.58 -16.37
CA LEU A 20 -11.34 -15.04 -15.05
C LEU A 20 -11.13 -16.18 -14.03
N LEU A 21 -10.20 -16.04 -13.08
CA LEU A 21 -10.12 -16.94 -11.93
C LEU A 21 -10.89 -16.33 -10.75
N ILE A 22 -12.00 -16.96 -10.33
CA ILE A 22 -12.78 -16.56 -9.15
C ILE A 22 -13.16 -17.82 -8.35
N ASP A 23 -12.99 -17.79 -7.02
CA ASP A 23 -13.33 -18.92 -6.12
C ASP A 23 -12.70 -20.25 -6.57
N GLY A 24 -11.45 -20.20 -7.03
CA GLY A 24 -10.71 -21.36 -7.52
C GLY A 24 -11.21 -21.97 -8.84
N LYS A 25 -12.04 -21.25 -9.60
CA LYS A 25 -12.63 -21.71 -10.88
C LYS A 25 -12.37 -20.70 -11.99
N PHE A 26 -12.07 -21.22 -13.18
CA PHE A 26 -12.06 -20.44 -14.42
C PHE A 26 -13.52 -20.17 -14.85
N VAL A 27 -13.89 -18.89 -14.95
CA VAL A 27 -15.27 -18.43 -15.22
C VAL A 27 -15.29 -17.22 -16.15
N ASP A 28 -16.27 -17.17 -17.04
CA ASP A 28 -16.46 -16.02 -17.91
C ASP A 28 -16.84 -14.75 -17.12
N SER A 29 -16.64 -13.59 -17.74
CA SER A 29 -17.07 -12.30 -17.22
C SER A 29 -18.59 -12.25 -17.07
N ALA A 30 -19.10 -11.53 -16.08
CA ALA A 30 -20.53 -11.38 -15.83
C ALA A 30 -21.28 -10.74 -17.02
N SER A 31 -20.56 -10.07 -17.92
CA SER A 31 -21.07 -9.46 -19.15
C SER A 31 -20.97 -10.34 -20.40
N GLY A 32 -20.25 -11.47 -20.33
CA GLY A 32 -19.91 -12.31 -21.49
C GLY A 32 -18.94 -11.67 -22.50
N LYS A 33 -18.43 -10.46 -22.22
CA LYS A 33 -17.49 -9.75 -23.09
C LYS A 33 -16.07 -10.33 -23.02
N THR A 34 -15.33 -10.17 -24.11
CA THR A 34 -13.89 -10.42 -24.19
C THR A 34 -13.16 -9.28 -24.90
N PHE A 35 -11.87 -9.12 -24.61
CA PHE A 35 -10.96 -8.23 -25.34
C PHE A 35 -9.74 -9.03 -25.89
N PRO A 36 -9.15 -8.62 -27.02
CA PRO A 36 -7.98 -9.30 -27.56
C PRO A 36 -6.70 -8.94 -26.77
N THR A 37 -5.79 -9.92 -26.64
CA THR A 37 -4.36 -9.68 -26.41
C THR A 37 -3.60 -9.93 -27.72
N LEU A 38 -2.52 -9.18 -27.97
CA LEU A 38 -1.89 -9.04 -29.29
C LEU A 38 -0.42 -9.43 -29.28
N ASP A 39 0.08 -10.00 -30.39
CA ASP A 39 1.50 -10.28 -30.58
C ASP A 39 2.23 -9.01 -31.02
N PRO A 40 3.13 -8.42 -30.22
CA PRO A 40 3.80 -7.16 -30.57
C PRO A 40 4.77 -7.29 -31.76
N ARG A 41 5.07 -8.51 -32.21
CA ARG A 41 5.89 -8.79 -33.40
C ARG A 41 5.10 -8.58 -34.70
N THR A 42 3.77 -8.72 -34.67
CA THR A 42 2.92 -8.63 -35.88
C THR A 42 1.77 -7.64 -35.77
N GLY A 43 1.20 -7.45 -34.57
CA GLY A 43 -0.07 -6.76 -34.31
C GLY A 43 -1.30 -7.67 -34.39
N GLU A 44 -1.12 -8.99 -34.56
CA GLU A 44 -2.20 -9.96 -34.71
C GLU A 44 -2.70 -10.46 -33.33
N VAL A 45 -3.94 -10.96 -33.28
CA VAL A 45 -4.56 -11.43 -32.03
C VAL A 45 -4.00 -12.80 -31.63
N ILE A 46 -3.48 -12.89 -30.40
CA ILE A 46 -3.07 -14.18 -29.80
C ILE A 46 -4.30 -14.91 -29.26
N ALA A 47 -5.11 -14.21 -28.46
CA ALA A 47 -6.30 -14.78 -27.82
C ALA A 47 -7.33 -13.69 -27.46
N HIS A 48 -8.60 -14.08 -27.37
CA HIS A 48 -9.65 -13.29 -26.74
C HIS A 48 -9.80 -13.70 -25.27
N VAL A 49 -9.81 -12.71 -24.38
CA VAL A 49 -9.70 -12.89 -22.93
C VAL A 49 -10.84 -12.18 -22.21
N ALA A 50 -11.37 -12.77 -21.14
CA ALA A 50 -12.57 -12.26 -20.45
C ALA A 50 -12.41 -10.81 -19.95
N GLU A 51 -13.35 -9.94 -20.35
CA GLU A 51 -13.42 -8.53 -19.91
C GLU A 51 -14.20 -8.45 -18.59
N GLY A 52 -13.48 -8.59 -17.48
CA GLY A 52 -14.02 -8.35 -16.15
C GLY A 52 -14.31 -6.88 -15.89
N ASP A 53 -15.42 -6.61 -15.21
CA ASP A 53 -15.87 -5.28 -14.80
C ASP A 53 -16.22 -5.27 -13.28
N LEU A 54 -16.89 -4.23 -12.79
CA LEU A 54 -17.30 -4.05 -11.39
C LEU A 54 -17.91 -5.32 -10.77
N GLU A 55 -18.82 -6.00 -11.47
CA GLU A 55 -19.47 -7.19 -10.91
C GLU A 55 -18.52 -8.39 -10.77
N ASP A 56 -17.56 -8.53 -11.68
CA ASP A 56 -16.52 -9.57 -11.56
C ASP A 56 -15.54 -9.28 -10.43
N VAL A 57 -15.29 -7.99 -10.16
CA VAL A 57 -14.57 -7.55 -8.96
C VAL A 57 -15.39 -7.81 -7.69
N ASN A 58 -16.70 -7.53 -7.67
CA ASN A 58 -17.58 -7.85 -6.53
C ASN A 58 -17.54 -9.36 -6.21
N ARG A 59 -17.70 -10.20 -7.25
CA ARG A 59 -17.59 -11.68 -7.16
C ARG A 59 -16.25 -12.11 -6.58
N ALA A 60 -15.14 -11.56 -7.08
CA ALA A 60 -13.79 -11.86 -6.61
C ALA A 60 -13.52 -11.39 -5.17
N VAL A 61 -13.98 -10.21 -4.77
CA VAL A 61 -13.82 -9.70 -3.40
C VAL A 61 -14.69 -10.48 -2.42
N SER A 62 -15.90 -10.88 -2.80
CA SER A 62 -16.75 -11.76 -1.99
C SER A 62 -16.08 -13.12 -1.72
N ALA A 63 -15.49 -13.73 -2.75
CA ALA A 63 -14.71 -14.96 -2.61
C ALA A 63 -13.48 -14.77 -1.69
N ALA A 64 -12.71 -13.68 -1.87
CA ALA A 64 -11.56 -13.35 -1.03
C ALA A 64 -11.94 -13.06 0.44
N ARG A 65 -13.04 -12.33 0.66
CA ARG A 65 -13.61 -12.03 1.98
C ARG A 65 -13.98 -13.32 2.70
N LYS A 66 -14.68 -14.23 2.03
CA LYS A 66 -15.03 -15.55 2.59
C LYS A 66 -13.79 -16.39 2.88
N ALA A 67 -12.83 -16.44 1.96
CA ALA A 67 -11.58 -17.19 2.14
C ALA A 67 -10.72 -16.65 3.31
N PHE A 68 -10.88 -15.39 3.68
CA PHE A 68 -10.22 -14.75 4.82
C PHE A 68 -11.00 -14.92 6.14
N ASP A 69 -12.26 -14.48 6.19
CA ASP A 69 -13.04 -14.45 7.43
C ASP A 69 -13.46 -15.87 7.88
N GLU A 70 -13.87 -16.73 6.94
CA GLU A 70 -14.34 -18.10 7.21
C GLU A 70 -13.31 -19.17 6.84
N GLY A 71 -12.50 -18.93 5.81
CA GLY A 71 -11.67 -19.95 5.16
C GLY A 71 -10.49 -20.48 5.99
N PRO A 72 -9.81 -21.54 5.48
CA PRO A 72 -8.72 -22.19 6.20
C PRO A 72 -7.39 -21.44 6.12
N TRP A 73 -7.18 -20.57 5.13
CA TRP A 73 -5.85 -19.99 4.83
C TRP A 73 -5.22 -19.14 5.95
N PRO A 74 -5.94 -18.22 6.63
CA PRO A 74 -5.39 -17.54 7.80
C PRO A 74 -5.40 -18.41 9.07
N LYS A 75 -6.12 -19.54 9.07
CA LYS A 75 -6.22 -20.49 10.19
C LYS A 75 -5.11 -21.56 10.16
N MET A 76 -4.53 -21.82 8.99
CA MET A 76 -3.29 -22.59 8.81
C MET A 76 -2.13 -21.97 9.59
N THR A 77 -1.18 -22.82 10.00
CA THR A 77 0.12 -22.40 10.51
C THR A 77 0.95 -21.71 9.42
N GLY A 78 1.99 -20.98 9.85
CA GLY A 78 2.99 -20.44 8.93
C GLY A 78 3.72 -21.52 8.12
N TYR A 79 3.93 -22.69 8.72
CA TYR A 79 4.57 -23.84 8.10
C TYR A 79 3.73 -24.46 6.97
N GLU A 80 2.42 -24.61 7.16
CA GLU A 80 1.52 -25.12 6.10
C GLU A 80 1.47 -24.16 4.90
N ARG A 81 1.39 -22.85 5.14
CA ARG A 81 1.51 -21.84 4.07
C ARG A 81 2.88 -21.88 3.38
N SER A 82 3.96 -22.07 4.13
CA SER A 82 5.32 -22.26 3.59
C SER A 82 5.39 -23.47 2.65
N CYS A 83 4.78 -24.59 3.02
CA CYS A 83 4.75 -25.79 2.18
C CYS A 83 4.01 -25.56 0.85
N ILE A 84 2.89 -24.83 0.87
CA ILE A 84 2.12 -24.50 -0.34
C ILE A 84 2.89 -23.52 -1.24
N LEU A 85 3.53 -22.49 -0.67
CA LEU A 85 4.33 -21.52 -1.43
C LEU A 85 5.59 -22.15 -2.05
N ASN A 86 6.26 -23.07 -1.35
CA ASN A 86 7.37 -23.83 -1.93
C ASN A 86 6.90 -24.73 -3.08
N ARG A 87 5.80 -25.49 -2.91
CA ARG A 87 5.23 -26.31 -4.00
C ARG A 87 4.83 -25.48 -5.22
N PHE A 88 4.33 -24.26 -5.02
CA PHE A 88 4.06 -23.33 -6.12
C PHE A 88 5.35 -22.90 -6.84
N ALA A 89 6.43 -22.62 -6.11
CA ALA A 89 7.73 -22.33 -6.71
C ALA A 89 8.28 -23.52 -7.51
N ASP A 90 8.17 -24.74 -6.98
CA ASP A 90 8.60 -25.97 -7.65
C ASP A 90 7.79 -26.22 -8.95
N LEU A 91 6.50 -25.85 -8.96
CA LEU A 91 5.65 -25.90 -10.16
C LEU A 91 6.03 -24.83 -11.20
N ILE A 92 6.36 -23.60 -10.78
CA ILE A 92 6.88 -22.56 -11.70
C ILE A 92 8.20 -23.03 -12.33
N GLU A 93 9.12 -23.59 -11.53
CA GLU A 93 10.41 -24.09 -11.99
C GLU A 93 10.27 -25.27 -12.96
N LYS A 94 9.30 -26.16 -12.72
CA LYS A 94 8.94 -27.27 -13.63
C LYS A 94 8.34 -26.80 -14.96
N HIS A 95 7.63 -25.67 -14.97
CA HIS A 95 6.96 -25.11 -16.16
C HIS A 95 7.69 -23.88 -16.74
N ASN A 96 8.98 -23.70 -16.40
CA ASN A 96 9.77 -22.51 -16.73
C ASN A 96 9.67 -22.09 -18.21
N ASP A 97 9.82 -23.05 -19.11
CA ASP A 97 9.95 -22.78 -20.55
C ASP A 97 8.60 -22.47 -21.22
N GLU A 98 7.52 -23.09 -20.74
CA GLU A 98 6.12 -22.81 -21.12
C GLU A 98 5.73 -21.39 -20.70
N ILE A 99 5.99 -21.06 -19.43
CA ILE A 99 5.75 -19.74 -18.84
C ILE A 99 6.59 -18.67 -19.56
N ALA A 100 7.87 -18.95 -19.84
CA ALA A 100 8.74 -18.02 -20.54
C ALA A 100 8.33 -17.80 -22.01
N ALA A 101 7.82 -18.84 -22.69
CA ALA A 101 7.33 -18.71 -24.06
C ALA A 101 6.07 -17.83 -24.13
N LEU A 102 5.11 -18.04 -23.22
CA LEU A 102 3.91 -17.19 -23.10
C LEU A 102 4.27 -15.73 -22.78
N GLU A 103 5.19 -15.49 -21.83
CA GLU A 103 5.59 -14.14 -21.42
C GLU A 103 6.37 -13.41 -22.52
N THR A 104 7.20 -14.13 -23.28
CA THR A 104 7.86 -13.57 -24.48
C THR A 104 6.86 -13.29 -25.61
N TRP A 105 5.80 -14.08 -25.76
CA TRP A 105 4.77 -13.87 -26.78
C TRP A 105 3.86 -12.66 -26.48
N ASP A 106 3.32 -12.59 -25.26
CA ASP A 106 2.36 -11.55 -24.81
C ASP A 106 3.05 -10.18 -24.53
N ASN A 107 4.40 -10.11 -24.56
CA ASN A 107 5.17 -8.92 -24.14
C ASN A 107 6.37 -8.55 -25.04
N GLY A 108 6.79 -9.44 -25.94
CA GLY A 108 7.91 -9.19 -26.86
C GLY A 108 9.31 -9.17 -26.22
N LYS A 109 9.50 -9.68 -25.00
CA LYS A 109 10.83 -9.76 -24.37
C LYS A 109 11.68 -10.89 -24.95
N PRO A 110 13.00 -10.75 -25.20
CA PRO A 110 13.85 -11.86 -25.63
C PRO A 110 13.72 -13.12 -24.74
N TYR A 111 13.44 -14.27 -25.35
CA TYR A 111 13.14 -15.53 -24.64
C TYR A 111 14.24 -15.96 -23.67
N GLU A 112 15.51 -15.77 -24.04
CA GLU A 112 16.66 -16.03 -23.18
C GLU A 112 16.63 -15.19 -21.88
N HIS A 113 16.16 -13.95 -21.94
CA HIS A 113 16.00 -13.11 -20.74
C HIS A 113 14.85 -13.60 -19.85
N THR A 114 13.72 -13.97 -20.46
CA THR A 114 12.54 -14.43 -19.74
C THR A 114 12.81 -15.76 -19.01
N SER A 115 13.32 -16.76 -19.74
CA SER A 115 13.57 -18.12 -19.27
C SER A 115 14.75 -18.25 -18.29
N GLN A 116 15.82 -17.45 -18.46
CA GLN A 116 17.02 -17.55 -17.62
C GLN A 116 17.08 -16.54 -16.47
N LYS A 117 16.26 -15.48 -16.49
CA LYS A 117 16.32 -14.39 -15.49
C LYS A 117 14.97 -14.08 -14.84
N GLU A 118 13.90 -13.85 -15.61
CA GLU A 118 12.61 -13.42 -15.03
C GLU A 118 11.90 -14.54 -14.27
N VAL A 119 11.64 -15.68 -14.91
CA VAL A 119 10.93 -16.81 -14.27
C VAL A 119 11.71 -17.43 -13.09
N PRO A 120 13.05 -17.60 -13.18
CA PRO A 120 13.87 -18.00 -12.03
C PRO A 120 13.84 -17.00 -10.86
N LEU A 121 13.71 -15.69 -11.12
CA LEU A 121 13.59 -14.69 -10.05
C LEU A 121 12.23 -14.74 -9.34
N VAL A 122 11.14 -15.03 -10.08
CA VAL A 122 9.82 -15.30 -9.48
C VAL A 122 9.90 -16.52 -8.55
N THR A 123 10.51 -17.62 -9.02
CA THR A 123 10.71 -18.85 -8.24
C THR A 123 11.50 -18.60 -6.95
N ARG A 124 12.62 -17.86 -7.03
CA ARG A 124 13.43 -17.48 -5.86
C ARG A 124 12.64 -16.65 -4.85
N LEU A 125 11.80 -15.72 -5.32
CA LEU A 125 11.02 -14.85 -4.44
C LEU A 125 9.85 -15.58 -3.77
N MET A 126 9.22 -16.55 -4.45
CA MET A 126 8.24 -17.45 -3.82
C MET A 126 8.89 -18.29 -2.72
N ARG A 127 10.08 -18.86 -2.97
CA ARG A 127 10.88 -19.57 -1.95
C ARG A 127 11.30 -18.66 -0.79
N TYR A 128 11.64 -17.39 -1.05
CA TYR A 128 11.96 -16.41 -0.01
C TYR A 128 10.79 -16.13 0.94
N TYR A 129 9.59 -15.83 0.41
CA TYR A 129 8.42 -15.61 1.26
C TYR A 129 7.90 -16.88 1.92
N ALA A 130 8.03 -18.05 1.28
CA ALA A 130 7.81 -19.34 1.92
C ALA A 130 8.72 -19.50 3.16
N GLY A 131 10.00 -19.14 3.04
CA GLY A 131 10.97 -19.15 4.14
C GLY A 131 10.66 -18.18 5.30
N TRP A 132 9.77 -17.20 5.09
CA TRP A 132 9.32 -16.23 6.09
C TRP A 132 7.97 -16.54 6.73
N ALA A 133 7.12 -17.36 6.10
CA ALA A 133 5.71 -17.53 6.48
C ALA A 133 5.48 -18.03 7.93
N ASP A 134 6.49 -18.70 8.49
CA ASP A 134 6.59 -19.24 9.86
C ASP A 134 7.44 -18.38 10.82
N LYS A 135 8.05 -17.27 10.35
CA LYS A 135 9.01 -16.42 11.09
C LYS A 135 8.53 -14.98 11.27
N ILE A 136 7.22 -14.74 11.13
CA ILE A 136 6.57 -13.46 11.41
C ILE A 136 6.43 -13.30 12.92
N HIS A 137 7.37 -12.57 13.54
CA HIS A 137 7.38 -12.31 14.97
C HIS A 137 6.56 -11.07 15.33
N GLY A 138 5.79 -11.15 16.43
CA GLY A 138 5.27 -9.99 17.14
C GLY A 138 6.32 -9.38 18.09
N LEU A 139 5.88 -8.63 19.09
CA LEU A 139 6.73 -8.14 20.19
C LEU A 139 6.07 -8.40 21.55
N VAL A 140 6.88 -8.56 22.59
CA VAL A 140 6.47 -8.35 23.99
C VAL A 140 7.05 -7.01 24.41
N VAL A 141 6.24 -6.16 25.04
CA VAL A 141 6.62 -4.78 25.35
C VAL A 141 6.72 -4.60 26.87
N PRO A 142 7.86 -4.15 27.41
CA PRO A 142 8.00 -3.83 28.84
C PRO A 142 7.28 -2.52 29.11
N ALA A 143 6.11 -2.59 29.76
CA ALA A 143 5.24 -1.44 29.94
C ALA A 143 5.54 -0.64 31.23
N ASP A 144 5.23 0.65 31.20
CA ASP A 144 5.23 1.56 32.35
C ASP A 144 4.12 1.19 33.36
N GLY A 145 4.34 0.12 34.13
CA GLY A 145 3.46 -0.34 35.20
C GLY A 145 3.18 -1.85 35.18
N PRO A 146 2.26 -2.34 36.02
CA PRO A 146 1.97 -3.76 36.15
C PRO A 146 1.07 -4.28 35.02
N TYR A 147 1.57 -4.23 33.79
CA TYR A 147 0.85 -4.64 32.57
C TYR A 147 1.68 -5.59 31.71
N HIS A 148 1.07 -6.68 31.27
CA HIS A 148 1.62 -7.55 30.24
C HIS A 148 1.12 -7.08 28.88
N VAL A 149 2.04 -6.88 27.94
CA VAL A 149 1.72 -6.31 26.63
C VAL A 149 2.30 -7.15 25.50
N GLN A 150 1.44 -7.51 24.56
CA GLN A 150 1.81 -8.23 23.34
C GLN A 150 1.38 -7.42 22.12
N VAL A 151 2.30 -7.27 21.17
CA VAL A 151 2.03 -6.72 19.84
C VAL A 151 1.95 -7.89 18.86
N LEU A 152 0.78 -8.06 18.26
CA LEU A 152 0.53 -9.06 17.23
C LEU A 152 0.72 -8.44 15.84
N HIS A 153 1.23 -9.24 14.91
CA HIS A 153 1.22 -8.95 13.48
C HIS A 153 0.25 -9.91 12.82
N GLU A 154 -1.00 -9.46 12.65
CA GLU A 154 -2.08 -10.24 12.04
C GLU A 154 -2.13 -9.97 10.53
N PRO A 155 -2.53 -10.93 9.67
CA PRO A 155 -2.76 -10.65 8.25
C PRO A 155 -3.78 -9.51 8.05
N ILE A 156 -3.51 -8.57 7.14
CA ILE A 156 -4.31 -7.34 6.98
C ILE A 156 -5.74 -7.57 6.47
N GLY A 157 -5.97 -8.67 5.75
CA GLY A 157 -7.25 -9.00 5.11
C GLY A 157 -7.15 -9.09 3.60
N VAL A 158 -8.19 -8.65 2.90
CA VAL A 158 -8.30 -8.70 1.43
C VAL A 158 -7.42 -7.61 0.81
N ALA A 159 -6.39 -8.02 0.07
CA ALA A 159 -5.48 -7.10 -0.64
C ALA A 159 -5.78 -7.06 -2.14
N GLY A 160 -6.31 -5.93 -2.63
CA GLY A 160 -6.49 -5.66 -4.06
C GLY A 160 -5.15 -5.31 -4.70
N GLN A 161 -4.74 -6.10 -5.70
CA GLN A 161 -3.48 -5.89 -6.42
C GLN A 161 -3.73 -5.50 -7.88
N ILE A 162 -3.08 -4.42 -8.31
CA ILE A 162 -3.18 -3.86 -9.67
C ILE A 162 -1.74 -3.78 -10.21
N ILE A 163 -1.48 -4.41 -11.36
CA ILE A 163 -0.11 -4.62 -11.86
C ILE A 163 0.00 -4.33 -13.36
N PRO A 164 1.16 -3.85 -13.84
CA PRO A 164 1.36 -3.41 -15.22
C PRO A 164 1.64 -4.58 -16.16
N TRP A 165 1.83 -4.23 -17.42
CA TRP A 165 2.18 -5.13 -18.51
C TRP A 165 3.68 -5.45 -18.61
N ASN A 166 4.59 -4.64 -18.07
CA ASN A 166 6.01 -4.71 -18.45
C ASN A 166 6.81 -5.85 -17.80
N PHE A 167 6.36 -6.36 -16.65
CA PHE A 167 6.87 -7.60 -16.03
C PHE A 167 5.72 -8.35 -15.29
N PRO A 168 4.72 -8.90 -16.01
CA PRO A 168 3.45 -9.40 -15.47
C PRO A 168 3.61 -10.42 -14.33
N LEU A 169 4.47 -11.42 -14.51
CA LEU A 169 4.77 -12.47 -13.52
C LEU A 169 5.58 -11.94 -12.33
N MET A 170 6.54 -11.08 -12.61
CA MET A 170 7.44 -10.53 -11.61
C MET A 170 6.72 -9.53 -10.69
N MET A 171 5.84 -8.69 -11.24
CA MET A 171 5.03 -7.72 -10.51
C MET A 171 3.97 -8.37 -9.61
N PHE A 172 3.47 -9.56 -9.97
CA PHE A 172 2.62 -10.39 -9.10
C PHE A 172 3.38 -10.84 -7.84
N ALA A 173 4.69 -11.05 -7.94
CA ALA A 173 5.51 -11.58 -6.85
C ALA A 173 6.10 -10.52 -5.90
N TRP A 174 6.23 -9.24 -6.28
CA TRP A 174 7.23 -8.34 -5.66
C TRP A 174 6.88 -7.65 -4.32
N LYS A 175 5.61 -7.33 -4.00
CA LYS A 175 5.12 -6.18 -3.18
C LYS A 175 5.67 -5.90 -1.73
N ALA A 176 5.75 -4.60 -1.30
CA ALA A 176 6.05 -3.97 0.05
C ALA A 176 7.55 -3.90 0.58
N GLY A 177 8.12 -3.08 1.51
CA GLY A 177 7.76 -2.00 2.52
C GLY A 177 9.03 -1.21 3.10
N MET A 178 9.06 -0.47 4.24
CA MET A 178 10.11 0.60 4.53
C MET A 178 10.92 0.68 5.90
N PRO A 179 12.19 1.21 5.88
CA PRO A 179 12.98 1.88 7.02
C PRO A 179 13.09 3.46 7.05
N ALA A 180 14.21 4.24 7.27
CA ALA A 180 14.45 5.49 8.15
C ALA A 180 14.53 7.07 7.77
N GLY A 181 13.85 8.04 8.50
CA GLY A 181 13.62 9.54 8.30
C GLY A 181 13.16 10.45 9.53
N VAL A 182 12.79 11.77 9.38
CA VAL A 182 12.71 12.86 10.47
C VAL A 182 11.44 13.81 10.49
N LEU A 183 11.13 14.55 11.59
CA LEU A 183 9.88 15.30 11.93
C LEU A 183 10.00 16.86 12.13
N ASN A 184 8.91 17.62 11.88
CA ASN A 184 8.63 19.02 12.32
C ASN A 184 7.13 19.20 12.71
N VAL A 185 6.75 20.22 13.49
CA VAL A 185 5.37 20.45 14.01
C VAL A 185 4.90 21.90 13.86
N VAL A 186 3.63 22.12 13.47
CA VAL A 186 2.98 23.44 13.33
C VAL A 186 1.50 23.34 13.77
N SER A 187 0.98 24.35 14.48
CA SER A 187 -0.41 24.40 14.98
C SER A 187 -1.22 25.55 14.37
N GLY A 188 -2.47 25.29 13.96
CA GLY A 188 -3.38 26.32 13.45
C GLY A 188 -4.76 25.78 13.06
N PHE A 189 -5.66 26.65 12.59
CA PHE A 189 -7.03 26.28 12.23
C PHE A 189 -7.06 25.36 11.00
N GLY A 190 -7.80 24.25 11.09
CA GLY A 190 -7.76 23.15 10.10
C GLY A 190 -7.98 23.57 8.64
N PRO A 191 -9.07 24.28 8.31
CA PRO A 191 -9.36 24.75 6.94
C PRO A 191 -8.33 25.72 6.33
N THR A 192 -7.43 26.32 7.12
CA THR A 192 -6.40 27.25 6.62
C THR A 192 -5.00 26.67 6.78
N ALA A 193 -4.50 26.56 8.01
CA ALA A 193 -3.17 26.03 8.29
C ALA A 193 -3.08 24.53 7.97
N GLY A 194 -4.06 23.73 8.38
CA GLY A 194 -4.10 22.29 8.10
C GLY A 194 -4.20 22.00 6.60
N ALA A 195 -5.06 22.71 5.87
CA ALA A 195 -5.20 22.58 4.44
C ALA A 195 -3.93 23.00 3.67
N ALA A 196 -3.28 24.09 4.08
CA ALA A 196 -2.00 24.52 3.51
C ALA A 196 -0.90 23.47 3.75
N ILE A 197 -0.76 22.94 4.97
CA ILE A 197 0.18 21.86 5.30
C ILE A 197 -0.10 20.59 4.49
N ALA A 198 -1.37 20.17 4.44
CA ALA A 198 -1.80 19.01 3.68
C ALA A 198 -1.59 19.15 2.17
N SER A 199 -1.57 20.37 1.63
CA SER A 199 -1.33 20.65 0.21
C SER A 199 0.10 21.09 -0.16
N HIS A 200 0.97 21.43 0.79
CA HIS A 200 2.31 21.97 0.49
C HIS A 200 3.24 20.97 -0.22
N MET A 201 4.00 21.44 -1.21
CA MET A 201 4.83 20.59 -2.08
C MET A 201 6.15 20.09 -1.45
N ASP A 202 6.48 20.56 -0.24
CA ASP A 202 7.74 20.23 0.47
C ASP A 202 7.53 19.46 1.79
N ILE A 203 6.30 19.24 2.25
CA ILE A 203 6.04 18.62 3.57
C ILE A 203 5.97 17.09 3.42
N ASP A 204 7.05 16.41 3.83
CA ASP A 204 7.37 15.02 3.43
C ASP A 204 6.44 13.92 3.94
N LYS A 205 5.77 14.16 5.07
CA LYS A 205 4.85 13.22 5.72
C LYS A 205 3.72 14.01 6.36
N LEU A 206 2.52 13.44 6.41
CA LEU A 206 1.47 13.91 7.33
C LEU A 206 1.30 12.92 8.49
N VAL A 207 1.02 13.47 9.67
CA VAL A 207 0.37 12.73 10.75
C VAL A 207 -0.82 13.56 11.19
N PHE A 208 -2.00 12.93 11.29
CA PHE A 208 -3.24 13.62 11.63
C PHE A 208 -4.09 12.77 12.58
N THR A 209 -4.34 13.35 13.76
CA THR A 209 -5.25 12.83 14.78
C THR A 209 -6.58 13.60 14.68
N GLY A 210 -7.72 12.92 14.52
CA GLY A 210 -9.01 13.63 14.43
C GLY A 210 -10.21 12.83 13.91
N SER A 211 -11.14 13.50 13.23
CA SER A 211 -12.36 12.85 12.70
C SER A 211 -12.12 12.14 11.35
N THR A 212 -12.83 11.04 11.10
CA THR A 212 -12.77 10.29 9.83
C THR A 212 -13.06 11.17 8.60
N VAL A 213 -14.03 12.08 8.70
CA VAL A 213 -14.37 13.06 7.66
C VAL A 213 -13.19 13.99 7.35
N THR A 214 -12.51 14.51 8.38
CA THR A 214 -11.30 15.32 8.19
C THR A 214 -10.14 14.48 7.65
N GLY A 215 -9.99 13.23 8.09
CA GLY A 215 -9.00 12.29 7.59
C GLY A 215 -9.11 12.04 6.08
N LYS A 216 -10.33 11.90 5.55
CA LYS A 216 -10.58 11.79 4.10
C LYS A 216 -10.11 13.04 3.34
N ILE A 217 -10.46 14.24 3.84
CA ILE A 217 -10.02 15.52 3.24
C ILE A 217 -8.49 15.65 3.26
N VAL A 218 -7.85 15.30 4.39
CA VAL A 218 -6.39 15.31 4.54
C VAL A 218 -5.72 14.33 3.57
N LEU A 219 -6.27 13.13 3.36
CA LEU A 219 -5.74 12.14 2.44
C LEU A 219 -5.99 12.50 0.96
N GLU A 220 -7.12 13.12 0.61
CA GLU A 220 -7.35 13.68 -0.73
C GLU A 220 -6.36 14.81 -1.05
N LEU A 221 -6.13 15.73 -0.11
CA LEU A 221 -5.14 16.79 -0.27
C LEU A 221 -3.72 16.21 -0.37
N ALA A 222 -3.41 15.15 0.39
CA ALA A 222 -2.13 14.44 0.29
C ALA A 222 -1.91 13.77 -1.07
N ALA A 223 -2.96 13.14 -1.64
CA ALA A 223 -2.92 12.51 -2.96
C ALA A 223 -2.83 13.53 -4.10
N ARG A 224 -3.58 14.64 -4.03
CA ARG A 224 -3.53 15.69 -5.06
C ARG A 224 -2.24 16.50 -5.02
N SER A 225 -1.73 16.81 -3.83
CA SER A 225 -0.49 17.60 -3.68
C SER A 225 0.74 16.82 -4.13
N ASN A 226 1.24 15.87 -3.32
CA ASN A 226 2.49 15.17 -3.64
C ASN A 226 2.65 13.75 -3.05
N LEU A 227 1.58 12.94 -3.11
CA LEU A 227 1.51 11.54 -2.63
C LEU A 227 2.13 11.35 -1.24
N LYS A 228 1.93 12.32 -0.36
CA LYS A 228 2.58 12.33 0.96
C LYS A 228 2.00 11.22 1.84
N PRO A 229 2.83 10.29 2.36
CA PRO A 229 2.35 9.22 3.23
C PRO A 229 1.71 9.83 4.49
N ALA A 230 0.42 9.60 4.66
CA ALA A 230 -0.32 10.01 5.85
C ALA A 230 -0.33 8.87 6.87
N THR A 231 -0.01 9.19 8.13
CA THR A 231 -0.42 8.38 9.28
C THR A 231 -1.66 9.03 9.88
N LEU A 232 -2.72 8.25 10.07
CA LEU A 232 -4.02 8.73 10.52
C LEU A 232 -4.41 7.99 11.80
N GLU A 233 -4.69 8.72 12.87
CA GLU A 233 -5.33 8.23 14.09
C GLU A 233 -6.72 8.88 14.12
N LEU A 234 -7.76 8.09 13.84
CA LEU A 234 -9.09 8.63 13.59
C LEU A 234 -10.07 8.08 14.62
N GLY A 235 -10.61 9.00 15.41
CA GLY A 235 -11.54 8.72 16.51
C GLY A 235 -12.75 7.92 16.05
N GLY A 236 -13.33 7.15 16.96
CA GLY A 236 -14.40 6.24 16.58
C GLY A 236 -15.10 5.50 17.70
N LYS A 237 -16.16 4.79 17.28
CA LYS A 237 -17.16 4.13 18.13
C LYS A 237 -16.63 2.87 18.83
N SER A 238 -15.65 3.06 19.69
CA SER A 238 -14.88 2.00 20.36
C SER A 238 -15.79 1.15 21.27
N PRO A 239 -15.93 -0.16 21.02
CA PRO A 239 -16.83 -1.01 21.81
C PRO A 239 -16.21 -1.37 23.16
N MET A 240 -17.05 -1.43 24.19
CA MET A 240 -16.75 -2.10 25.45
C MET A 240 -17.60 -3.36 25.55
N ILE A 241 -17.00 -4.50 25.88
CA ILE A 241 -17.67 -5.80 25.94
C ILE A 241 -17.56 -6.36 27.35
N ILE A 242 -18.70 -6.47 28.03
CA ILE A 242 -18.81 -7.01 29.39
C ILE A 242 -19.44 -8.42 29.30
N MET A 243 -18.64 -9.44 29.56
CA MET A 243 -19.10 -10.84 29.63
C MET A 243 -19.81 -11.12 30.96
N ASP A 244 -20.51 -12.26 31.06
CA ASP A 244 -21.21 -12.68 32.28
C ASP A 244 -20.28 -13.18 33.40
N ASP A 245 -19.01 -13.42 33.11
CA ASP A 245 -17.98 -13.79 34.07
C ASP A 245 -17.09 -12.62 34.50
N ALA A 246 -17.44 -11.38 34.13
CA ALA A 246 -16.69 -10.17 34.47
C ALA A 246 -16.89 -9.75 35.94
N ASP A 247 -15.88 -9.07 36.50
CA ASP A 247 -16.05 -8.27 37.72
C ASP A 247 -16.88 -7.02 37.37
N ILE A 248 -18.16 -7.03 37.76
CA ILE A 248 -19.13 -6.00 37.34
C ILE A 248 -18.84 -4.64 38.00
N ASP A 249 -18.34 -4.61 39.23
CA ASP A 249 -17.98 -3.33 39.89
C ASP A 249 -16.71 -2.73 39.26
N GLN A 250 -15.70 -3.54 38.95
CA GLN A 250 -14.53 -3.10 38.18
C GLN A 250 -14.93 -2.65 36.76
N ALA A 251 -15.82 -3.39 36.10
CA ALA A 251 -16.30 -3.07 34.76
C ALA A 251 -17.09 -1.75 34.69
N VAL A 252 -17.91 -1.45 35.69
CA VAL A 252 -18.66 -0.18 35.77
C VAL A 252 -17.73 1.00 35.97
N GLU A 253 -16.80 0.96 36.93
CA GLU A 253 -15.87 2.09 37.12
C GLU A 253 -14.96 2.30 35.90
N LEU A 254 -14.47 1.23 35.27
CA LEU A 254 -13.66 1.36 34.05
C LEU A 254 -14.49 1.78 32.83
N ALA A 255 -15.78 1.43 32.72
CA ALA A 255 -16.67 1.98 31.69
C ALA A 255 -16.96 3.47 31.89
N HIS A 256 -17.10 3.91 33.15
CA HIS A 256 -17.26 5.32 33.48
C HIS A 256 -15.98 6.12 33.23
N PHE A 257 -14.81 5.54 33.49
CA PHE A 257 -13.53 6.14 33.09
C PHE A 257 -13.39 6.18 31.56
N ALA A 258 -13.64 5.07 30.87
CA ALA A 258 -13.55 4.93 29.42
C ALA A 258 -14.40 5.95 28.64
N LEU A 259 -15.57 6.31 29.16
CA LEU A 259 -16.46 7.27 28.51
C LEU A 259 -16.30 8.69 29.04
N PHE A 260 -16.36 8.92 30.34
CA PHE A 260 -16.49 10.28 30.89
C PHE A 260 -15.14 10.98 31.11
N PHE A 261 -14.02 10.30 30.87
CA PHE A 261 -12.70 10.94 30.72
C PHE A 261 -12.74 12.01 29.61
N ASN A 262 -12.10 13.15 29.85
CA ASN A 262 -12.17 14.35 29.01
C ASN A 262 -13.61 14.74 28.59
N GLN A 263 -14.60 14.53 29.47
CA GLN A 263 -16.02 14.81 29.21
C GLN A 263 -16.60 14.04 28.00
N GLY A 264 -16.01 12.90 27.61
CA GLY A 264 -16.37 12.14 26.41
C GLY A 264 -15.75 12.64 25.11
N GLN A 265 -14.95 13.70 25.16
CA GLN A 265 -14.22 14.26 24.01
C GLN A 265 -12.88 13.51 23.86
N CYS A 266 -12.94 12.20 23.59
CA CYS A 266 -11.77 11.33 23.47
C CYS A 266 -11.93 10.35 22.30
N CYS A 267 -10.89 10.17 21.49
CA CYS A 267 -10.93 9.39 20.25
C CYS A 267 -11.32 7.91 20.45
N CYS A 268 -10.97 7.32 21.59
CA CYS A 268 -11.25 5.94 21.97
C CYS A 268 -12.35 5.78 23.04
N ALA A 269 -13.22 6.79 23.23
CA ALA A 269 -14.25 6.77 24.26
C ALA A 269 -15.20 5.56 24.15
N GLY A 270 -15.42 4.86 25.28
CA GLY A 270 -16.17 3.60 25.40
C GLY A 270 -17.70 3.69 25.22
N SER A 271 -18.18 4.61 24.37
CA SER A 271 -19.61 4.99 24.28
C SER A 271 -20.57 3.90 23.78
N ARG A 272 -20.06 2.80 23.19
CA ARG A 272 -20.86 1.64 22.76
C ARG A 272 -20.60 0.46 23.69
N THR A 273 -21.32 0.41 24.80
CA THR A 273 -21.15 -0.61 25.85
C THR A 273 -22.08 -1.79 25.61
N PHE A 274 -21.52 -2.93 25.25
CA PHE A 274 -22.23 -4.20 25.14
C PHE A 274 -22.13 -4.98 26.46
N VAL A 275 -23.25 -5.47 26.97
CA VAL A 275 -23.32 -6.24 28.21
C VAL A 275 -24.10 -7.52 28.01
N HIS A 276 -23.55 -8.64 28.47
CA HIS A 276 -24.16 -9.96 28.34
C HIS A 276 -25.48 -10.04 29.12
N GLU A 277 -26.52 -10.67 28.54
CA GLU A 277 -27.91 -10.59 29.04
C GLU A 277 -28.08 -10.99 30.51
N ARG A 278 -27.24 -11.89 31.02
CA ARG A 278 -27.20 -12.36 32.42
C ARG A 278 -26.80 -11.32 33.46
N VAL A 279 -26.00 -10.31 33.08
CA VAL A 279 -25.44 -9.29 34.00
C VAL A 279 -25.86 -7.86 33.62
N TYR A 280 -26.70 -7.73 32.59
CA TYR A 280 -27.12 -6.44 32.03
C TYR A 280 -27.86 -5.56 33.03
N ASP A 281 -28.88 -6.09 33.71
CA ASP A 281 -29.77 -5.28 34.54
C ASP A 281 -29.01 -4.75 35.79
N GLU A 282 -28.08 -5.54 36.33
CA GLU A 282 -27.16 -5.13 37.40
C GLU A 282 -26.16 -4.05 36.92
N PHE A 283 -25.56 -4.23 35.75
CA PHE A 283 -24.63 -3.26 35.17
C PHE A 283 -25.33 -1.91 34.87
N VAL A 284 -26.57 -1.93 34.38
CA VAL A 284 -27.35 -0.70 34.09
C VAL A 284 -27.61 0.08 35.38
N GLU A 285 -28.11 -0.55 36.45
CA GLU A 285 -28.38 0.15 37.71
C GLU A 285 -27.10 0.63 38.40
N LYS A 286 -26.00 -0.16 38.39
CA LYS A 286 -24.69 0.30 38.89
C LYS A 286 -24.15 1.47 38.06
N SER A 287 -24.25 1.41 36.73
CA SER A 287 -23.80 2.50 35.82
C SER A 287 -24.58 3.79 36.06
N LYS A 288 -25.91 3.72 36.16
CA LYS A 288 -26.80 4.81 36.56
C LYS A 288 -26.41 5.39 37.93
N ALA A 289 -26.18 4.54 38.93
CA ALA A 289 -25.75 4.97 40.26
C ALA A 289 -24.36 5.64 40.26
N ARG A 290 -23.47 5.30 39.32
CA ARG A 290 -22.17 5.96 39.13
C ARG A 290 -22.27 7.27 38.35
N ALA A 291 -23.14 7.33 37.34
CA ALA A 291 -23.45 8.56 36.58
C ALA A 291 -23.98 9.66 37.50
N LEU A 292 -24.96 9.33 38.35
CA LEU A 292 -25.60 10.28 39.27
C LEU A 292 -24.67 10.78 40.39
N LYS A 293 -23.57 10.07 40.68
CA LYS A 293 -22.54 10.50 41.63
C LYS A 293 -21.49 11.41 41.02
N ARG A 294 -21.39 11.49 39.68
CA ARG A 294 -20.27 12.14 38.99
C ARG A 294 -20.35 13.66 39.10
N ILE A 295 -19.32 14.28 39.66
CA ILE A 295 -19.31 15.72 39.93
C ILE A 295 -18.97 16.49 38.65
N VAL A 296 -19.97 17.16 38.06
CA VAL A 296 -19.80 18.08 36.92
C VAL A 296 -19.65 19.51 37.42
N GLY A 297 -18.71 20.28 36.88
CA GLY A 297 -18.53 21.68 37.25
C GLY A 297 -17.28 22.33 36.67
N ASP A 298 -16.91 23.46 37.29
CA ASP A 298 -15.71 24.24 36.98
C ASP A 298 -14.43 23.41 37.17
N PRO A 299 -13.62 23.16 36.12
CA PRO A 299 -12.46 22.27 36.18
C PRO A 299 -11.32 22.78 37.08
N PHE A 300 -11.37 24.04 37.55
CA PHE A 300 -10.41 24.56 38.54
C PHE A 300 -10.79 24.22 39.99
N LYS A 301 -11.88 23.48 40.23
CA LYS A 301 -12.33 23.08 41.58
C LYS A 301 -11.96 21.63 41.90
N ASN A 302 -11.29 21.44 43.03
CA ASN A 302 -10.96 20.11 43.56
C ASN A 302 -12.20 19.21 43.66
N GLY A 303 -12.09 17.98 43.18
CA GLY A 303 -13.17 16.98 43.20
C GLY A 303 -14.13 17.03 42.01
N VAL A 304 -14.00 17.98 41.07
CA VAL A 304 -14.74 17.94 39.80
C VAL A 304 -14.18 16.84 38.89
N GLU A 305 -15.06 15.96 38.42
CA GLU A 305 -14.73 14.86 37.50
C GLU A 305 -15.04 15.18 36.02
N GLN A 306 -15.84 16.22 35.75
CA GLN A 306 -16.32 16.55 34.41
C GLN A 306 -16.47 18.08 34.22
N GLY A 307 -15.72 18.64 33.27
CA GLY A 307 -15.82 20.05 32.85
C GLY A 307 -16.92 20.31 31.79
N PRO A 308 -16.86 21.47 31.10
CA PRO A 308 -17.72 21.78 29.95
C PRO A 308 -17.23 21.12 28.65
N GLN A 309 -18.08 21.07 27.63
CA GLN A 309 -17.68 20.74 26.26
C GLN A 309 -16.86 21.89 25.62
N VAL A 310 -16.06 21.57 24.60
CA VAL A 310 -15.06 22.49 24.02
C VAL A 310 -15.67 23.74 23.38
N ASP A 311 -16.81 23.61 22.69
CA ASP A 311 -17.52 24.72 22.07
C ASP A 311 -19.04 24.48 21.96
N GLU A 312 -19.77 25.50 21.51
CA GLU A 312 -21.22 25.49 21.32
C GLU A 312 -21.69 24.48 20.27
N LYS A 313 -20.87 24.22 19.23
CA LYS A 313 -21.20 23.31 18.15
C LYS A 313 -21.15 21.86 18.64
N GLN A 314 -20.13 21.51 19.42
CA GLN A 314 -19.99 20.21 20.04
C GLN A 314 -21.04 19.99 21.13
N PHE A 315 -21.34 21.02 21.94
CA PHE A 315 -22.49 21.00 22.86
C PHE A 315 -23.80 20.71 22.13
N SER A 316 -24.09 21.44 21.06
CA SER A 316 -25.33 21.29 20.27
C SER A 316 -25.42 19.92 19.59
N LYS A 317 -24.29 19.40 19.08
CA LYS A 317 -24.18 18.02 18.56
C LYS A 317 -24.59 17.00 19.63
N ILE A 318 -24.04 17.12 20.84
CA ILE A 318 -24.33 16.19 21.95
C ILE A 318 -25.80 16.23 22.34
N MET A 319 -26.39 17.42 22.53
CA MET A 319 -27.81 17.55 22.87
C MET A 319 -28.72 16.98 21.77
N HIS A 320 -28.33 17.10 20.49
CA HIS A 320 -29.04 16.45 19.38
C HIS A 320 -29.00 14.92 19.46
N TYR A 321 -27.85 14.31 19.76
CA TYR A 321 -27.76 12.85 19.94
C TYR A 321 -28.56 12.34 21.15
N ILE A 322 -28.55 13.08 22.27
CA ILE A 322 -29.38 12.75 23.44
C ILE A 322 -30.86 12.74 23.05
N LYS A 323 -31.34 13.79 22.37
CA LYS A 323 -32.73 13.83 21.87
C LYS A 323 -33.00 12.69 20.90
N SER A 324 -32.10 12.42 19.95
CA SER A 324 -32.22 11.32 18.98
C SER A 324 -32.33 9.95 19.65
N GLY A 325 -31.61 9.71 20.76
CA GLY A 325 -31.75 8.50 21.57
C GLY A 325 -33.17 8.31 22.13
N VAL A 326 -33.72 9.35 22.76
CA VAL A 326 -35.09 9.35 23.29
C VAL A 326 -36.13 9.22 22.18
N ASP A 327 -36.00 10.02 21.10
CA ASP A 327 -36.90 9.98 19.93
C ASP A 327 -36.88 8.59 19.23
N SER A 328 -35.77 7.85 19.31
CA SER A 328 -35.64 6.48 18.78
C SER A 328 -36.16 5.39 19.71
N GLY A 329 -36.57 5.73 20.93
CA GLY A 329 -37.07 4.79 21.93
C GLY A 329 -36.00 4.07 22.76
N ALA A 330 -34.83 4.68 22.98
CA ALA A 330 -33.89 4.23 23.99
C ALA A 330 -34.30 4.70 25.40
N THR A 331 -34.06 3.88 26.42
CA THR A 331 -34.39 4.21 27.81
C THR A 331 -33.33 5.12 28.41
N LEU A 332 -33.65 6.39 28.63
CA LEU A 332 -32.77 7.33 29.36
C LEU A 332 -32.77 7.00 30.86
N VAL A 333 -31.70 6.39 31.38
CA VAL A 333 -31.62 5.95 32.79
C VAL A 333 -30.91 6.94 33.71
N ALA A 334 -30.04 7.81 33.16
CA ALA A 334 -29.41 8.91 33.88
C ALA A 334 -29.01 10.05 32.92
N GLY A 335 -28.99 11.28 33.44
CA GLY A 335 -28.55 12.46 32.70
C GLY A 335 -29.56 12.96 31.66
N GLY A 336 -29.06 13.54 30.58
CA GLY A 336 -29.83 14.07 29.45
C GLY A 336 -29.83 15.59 29.32
N ASP A 337 -29.74 16.33 30.44
CA ASP A 337 -29.91 17.78 30.44
C ASP A 337 -28.61 18.62 30.44
N ARG A 338 -28.76 19.90 30.14
CA ARG A 338 -27.77 20.96 30.37
C ARG A 338 -27.65 21.27 31.86
N ILE A 339 -26.45 21.57 32.34
CA ILE A 339 -26.22 22.10 33.70
C ILE A 339 -25.98 23.61 33.63
N GLY A 340 -26.90 24.39 34.20
CA GLY A 340 -26.76 25.85 34.37
C GLY A 340 -27.04 26.71 33.13
N ASP A 341 -27.02 28.03 33.33
CA ASP A 341 -27.26 29.04 32.29
C ASP A 341 -26.02 29.27 31.41
N LYS A 342 -24.80 29.15 31.96
CA LYS A 342 -23.54 29.52 31.31
C LYS A 342 -22.58 28.35 31.09
N GLY A 343 -21.76 28.48 30.04
CA GLY A 343 -20.85 27.42 29.60
C GLY A 343 -21.56 26.32 28.81
N PHE A 344 -20.86 25.21 28.61
CA PHE A 344 -21.29 24.07 27.78
C PHE A 344 -21.36 22.77 28.58
N TYR A 345 -21.93 22.82 29.78
CA TYR A 345 -22.03 21.68 30.68
C TYR A 345 -23.22 20.78 30.32
N VAL A 346 -22.94 19.49 30.13
CA VAL A 346 -23.91 18.42 29.89
C VAL A 346 -23.85 17.44 31.06
N GLN A 347 -24.99 16.91 31.49
CA GLN A 347 -25.03 15.84 32.50
C GLN A 347 -24.36 14.54 31.99
N PRO A 348 -23.77 13.71 32.87
CA PRO A 348 -23.27 12.39 32.49
C PRO A 348 -24.47 11.52 32.08
N THR A 349 -24.60 11.23 30.80
CA THR A 349 -25.83 10.68 30.22
C THR A 349 -25.66 9.19 29.91
N VAL A 350 -26.66 8.38 30.29
CA VAL A 350 -26.65 6.92 30.11
C VAL A 350 -28.00 6.47 29.55
N PHE A 351 -27.95 5.75 28.43
CA PHE A 351 -29.08 5.05 27.82
C PHE A 351 -28.95 3.54 28.00
N SER A 352 -30.04 2.89 28.38
CA SER A 352 -30.25 1.44 28.21
C SER A 352 -31.18 1.15 27.02
N ASP A 353 -31.35 -0.13 26.73
CA ASP A 353 -32.21 -0.69 25.68
C ASP A 353 -31.89 -0.19 24.27
N VAL A 354 -30.63 0.22 24.07
CA VAL A 354 -30.12 0.74 22.80
C VAL A 354 -29.97 -0.40 21.78
N LYS A 355 -30.39 -0.14 20.55
CA LYS A 355 -30.32 -1.07 19.41
C LYS A 355 -29.31 -0.58 18.39
N ASP A 356 -28.76 -1.49 17.59
CA ASP A 356 -27.67 -1.18 16.65
C ASP A 356 -28.07 -0.25 15.50
N GLU A 357 -29.37 -0.12 15.19
CA GLU A 357 -29.88 0.84 14.21
C GLU A 357 -29.92 2.30 14.73
N MET A 358 -29.79 2.53 16.03
CA MET A 358 -29.88 3.88 16.61
C MET A 358 -28.63 4.72 16.31
N ALA A 359 -28.80 6.01 16.05
CA ALA A 359 -27.68 6.93 15.79
C ALA A 359 -26.66 6.94 16.96
N ILE A 360 -27.16 6.94 18.20
CA ILE A 360 -26.35 6.84 19.42
C ILE A 360 -25.52 5.54 19.54
N ALA A 361 -25.87 4.48 18.81
CA ALA A 361 -25.12 3.23 18.74
C ALA A 361 -24.08 3.23 17.60
N ARG A 362 -24.39 3.85 16.46
CA ARG A 362 -23.57 3.81 15.23
C ARG A 362 -22.56 4.94 15.12
N GLU A 363 -22.94 6.14 15.50
CA GLU A 363 -22.22 7.38 15.19
C GLU A 363 -21.36 7.87 16.37
N ASP A 364 -20.22 8.50 16.07
CA ASP A 364 -19.39 9.11 17.09
C ASP A 364 -20.02 10.42 17.60
N ILE A 365 -20.49 10.38 18.84
CA ILE A 365 -21.05 11.53 19.56
C ILE A 365 -19.92 12.48 19.99
N PHE A 366 -18.75 11.95 20.36
CA PHE A 366 -17.62 12.67 20.96
C PHE A 366 -18.01 13.47 22.22
N GLY A 367 -18.79 12.84 23.11
CA GLY A 367 -19.34 13.47 24.32
C GLY A 367 -19.85 12.48 25.37
N PRO A 368 -20.39 12.96 26.50
CA PRO A 368 -20.63 12.18 27.71
C PRO A 368 -21.97 11.42 27.64
N VAL A 369 -22.10 10.52 26.67
CA VAL A 369 -23.33 9.76 26.38
C VAL A 369 -22.99 8.26 26.23
N GLN A 370 -23.45 7.44 27.16
CA GLN A 370 -23.30 5.98 27.13
C GLN A 370 -24.49 5.35 26.42
N SER A 371 -24.21 4.44 25.49
CA SER A 371 -25.20 3.56 24.87
C SER A 371 -24.97 2.13 25.36
N ILE A 372 -25.89 1.59 26.17
CA ILE A 372 -25.81 0.21 26.68
C ILE A 372 -26.71 -0.73 25.86
N LEU A 373 -26.08 -1.74 25.24
CA LEU A 373 -26.70 -2.75 24.37
C LEU A 373 -26.62 -4.16 25.00
N LYS A 374 -27.68 -4.96 24.89
CA LYS A 374 -27.75 -6.35 25.39
C LYS A 374 -27.24 -7.32 24.31
N PHE A 375 -26.47 -8.35 24.67
CA PHE A 375 -26.07 -9.47 23.78
C PHE A 375 -26.11 -10.83 24.50
N LYS A 376 -26.02 -11.94 23.76
CA LYS A 376 -26.25 -13.31 24.26
C LYS A 376 -25.09 -14.27 24.11
N ASP A 377 -24.28 -14.16 23.05
CA ASP A 377 -23.19 -15.10 22.80
C ASP A 377 -21.95 -14.47 22.14
N LEU A 378 -20.87 -15.25 22.13
CA LEU A 378 -19.54 -14.83 21.69
C LEU A 378 -19.46 -14.54 20.18
N ASN A 379 -20.20 -15.26 19.34
CA ASN A 379 -20.22 -15.03 17.89
C ASN A 379 -21.04 -13.78 17.57
N GLU A 380 -22.20 -13.64 18.22
CA GLU A 380 -23.07 -12.48 18.11
C GLU A 380 -22.32 -11.18 18.43
N ILE A 381 -21.58 -11.14 19.55
CA ILE A 381 -20.83 -9.94 19.94
C ILE A 381 -19.62 -9.67 19.03
N ILE A 382 -18.92 -10.70 18.55
CA ILE A 382 -17.84 -10.53 17.56
C ILE A 382 -18.39 -9.87 16.28
N GLN A 383 -19.56 -10.30 15.80
CA GLN A 383 -20.21 -9.71 14.63
C GLN A 383 -20.66 -8.27 14.91
N ARG A 384 -21.41 -8.04 16.00
CA ARG A 384 -22.01 -6.72 16.31
C ARG A 384 -20.96 -5.66 16.68
N ALA A 385 -19.92 -6.02 17.44
CA ALA A 385 -18.81 -5.12 17.74
C ALA A 385 -18.01 -4.75 16.47
N ASN A 386 -17.81 -5.69 15.54
CA ASN A 386 -17.17 -5.43 14.26
C ASN A 386 -18.06 -4.66 13.26
N ALA A 387 -19.39 -4.74 13.38
CA ALA A 387 -20.37 -4.05 12.53
C ALA A 387 -20.40 -2.53 12.80
N THR A 388 -19.35 -1.86 12.34
CA THR A 388 -19.15 -0.40 12.38
C THR A 388 -17.96 -0.02 11.47
N GLU A 389 -17.95 1.20 10.93
CA GLU A 389 -16.84 1.70 10.08
C GLU A 389 -15.56 2.01 10.89
N TYR A 390 -15.71 2.19 12.20
CA TYR A 390 -14.63 2.52 13.14
C TYR A 390 -13.87 1.26 13.61
N GLY A 391 -12.69 1.49 14.17
CA GLY A 391 -11.79 0.41 14.60
C GLY A 391 -10.60 0.86 15.43
N LEU A 392 -10.70 1.93 16.23
CA LEU A 392 -9.57 2.47 16.98
C LEU A 392 -9.13 1.50 18.10
N ALA A 393 -9.97 1.33 19.11
CA ALA A 393 -9.71 0.46 20.25
C ALA A 393 -10.96 -0.32 20.69
N ALA A 394 -10.79 -1.30 21.57
CA ALA A 394 -11.87 -1.95 22.31
C ALA A 394 -11.47 -2.24 23.76
N GLY A 395 -12.46 -2.28 24.64
CA GLY A 395 -12.33 -2.80 26.01
C GLY A 395 -13.04 -4.15 26.14
N VAL A 396 -12.40 -5.13 26.76
CA VAL A 396 -12.96 -6.47 27.00
C VAL A 396 -12.86 -6.82 28.48
N PHE A 397 -13.96 -7.27 29.06
CA PHE A 397 -14.09 -7.60 30.48
C PHE A 397 -14.59 -9.03 30.62
N THR A 398 -13.72 -9.90 31.14
CA THR A 398 -13.95 -11.36 31.30
C THR A 398 -12.82 -11.95 32.15
N ASN A 399 -13.12 -12.94 32.99
CA ASN A 399 -12.11 -13.71 33.72
C ASN A 399 -11.66 -14.96 32.93
N ASN A 400 -12.35 -15.31 31.84
CA ASN A 400 -12.08 -16.45 30.98
C ASN A 400 -11.04 -16.11 29.90
N MET A 401 -9.82 -16.62 30.08
CA MET A 401 -8.72 -16.41 29.14
C MET A 401 -8.98 -16.96 27.73
N ASN A 402 -9.86 -17.94 27.53
CA ASN A 402 -10.21 -18.40 26.18
C ASN A 402 -11.14 -17.40 25.48
N THR A 403 -12.15 -16.89 26.19
CA THR A 403 -13.00 -15.79 25.70
C THR A 403 -12.17 -14.56 25.34
N ALA A 404 -11.25 -14.17 26.22
CA ALA A 404 -10.31 -13.07 25.98
C ALA A 404 -9.45 -13.28 24.73
N ASN A 405 -8.81 -14.44 24.59
CA ASN A 405 -7.97 -14.79 23.43
C ASN A 405 -8.76 -14.81 22.11
N THR A 406 -10.03 -15.23 22.15
CA THR A 406 -10.91 -15.19 20.97
C THR A 406 -11.28 -13.76 20.60
N LEU A 407 -11.75 -12.95 21.56
CA LEU A 407 -12.14 -11.56 21.32
C LEU A 407 -10.97 -10.70 20.83
N MET A 408 -9.79 -10.78 21.46
CA MET A 408 -8.65 -9.94 21.08
C MET A 408 -8.16 -10.18 19.65
N ARG A 409 -8.34 -11.40 19.11
CA ARG A 409 -8.02 -11.73 17.71
C ARG A 409 -9.17 -11.35 16.77
N ALA A 410 -10.40 -11.70 17.13
CA ALA A 410 -11.57 -11.52 16.26
C ALA A 410 -12.04 -10.05 16.12
N LEU A 411 -11.72 -9.18 17.06
CA LEU A 411 -12.03 -7.74 16.97
C LEU A 411 -11.08 -7.05 15.98
N ARG A 412 -11.65 -6.40 14.96
CA ARG A 412 -10.94 -5.60 13.95
C ARG A 412 -10.68 -4.19 14.49
N VAL A 413 -9.87 -4.10 15.55
CA VAL A 413 -9.46 -2.87 16.23
C VAL A 413 -7.94 -2.83 16.47
N GLY A 414 -7.36 -1.63 16.59
CA GLY A 414 -5.91 -1.44 16.72
C GLY A 414 -5.34 -1.73 18.11
N THR A 415 -6.13 -1.51 19.16
CA THR A 415 -5.76 -1.79 20.55
C THR A 415 -6.89 -2.52 21.27
N VAL A 416 -6.56 -3.58 22.03
CA VAL A 416 -7.51 -4.26 22.92
C VAL A 416 -7.00 -4.18 24.35
N TRP A 417 -7.74 -3.50 25.21
CA TRP A 417 -7.52 -3.49 26.65
C TRP A 417 -8.37 -4.60 27.29
N LEU A 418 -7.74 -5.51 28.04
CA LEU A 418 -8.39 -6.65 28.70
C LEU A 418 -8.37 -6.46 30.22
N ASN A 419 -9.55 -6.30 30.83
CA ASN A 419 -9.77 -5.96 32.24
C ASN A 419 -9.07 -4.66 32.69
N CYS A 420 -8.81 -3.76 31.74
CA CYS A 420 -8.31 -2.40 31.92
C CYS A 420 -8.89 -1.48 30.82
N PHE A 421 -8.60 -0.18 30.84
CA PHE A 421 -8.94 0.76 29.76
C PHE A 421 -8.03 1.98 29.80
N HIS A 422 -7.82 2.67 28.66
CA HIS A 422 -6.96 3.87 28.57
C HIS A 422 -5.52 3.69 29.14
N VAL A 423 -5.00 2.46 29.14
CA VAL A 423 -3.59 2.22 29.45
C VAL A 423 -2.76 2.67 28.25
N PHE A 424 -1.99 3.75 28.45
CA PHE A 424 -1.16 4.39 27.43
C PHE A 424 0.28 4.48 27.90
N ASP A 425 1.20 4.18 26.99
CA ASP A 425 2.64 4.06 27.20
C ASP A 425 3.33 4.50 25.89
N ALA A 426 4.55 5.03 25.95
CA ALA A 426 5.24 5.57 24.77
C ALA A 426 5.79 4.50 23.82
N THR A 427 6.00 3.28 24.32
CA THR A 427 6.56 2.10 23.63
C THR A 427 5.49 1.20 22.99
N ILE A 428 4.23 1.28 23.46
CA ILE A 428 3.10 0.53 22.90
C ILE A 428 2.57 1.23 21.63
N PRO A 429 2.44 0.54 20.48
CA PRO A 429 1.88 1.12 19.26
C PRO A 429 0.35 1.28 19.34
N PHE A 430 -0.15 2.42 18.88
CA PHE A 430 -1.54 2.87 18.93
C PHE A 430 -2.04 3.34 17.54
N GLY A 431 -3.35 3.48 17.36
CA GLY A 431 -4.01 3.83 16.09
C GLY A 431 -4.82 2.68 15.50
N GLY A 432 -5.82 2.98 14.67
CA GLY A 432 -6.93 2.06 14.39
C GLY A 432 -6.79 1.07 13.23
N TYR A 433 -7.86 0.28 13.04
CA TYR A 433 -8.24 -0.47 11.85
C TYR A 433 -9.37 0.27 11.11
N LYS A 434 -9.69 -0.16 9.88
CA LYS A 434 -10.78 0.38 9.05
C LYS A 434 -10.62 1.91 8.87
N MET A 435 -11.71 2.69 8.93
CA MET A 435 -11.63 4.14 8.83
C MET A 435 -11.00 4.81 10.07
N SER A 436 -10.76 4.09 11.17
CA SER A 436 -10.12 4.63 12.38
C SER A 436 -8.58 4.72 12.33
N GLY A 437 -7.94 4.33 11.22
CA GLY A 437 -6.54 4.71 11.06
C GLY A 437 -5.76 4.08 9.92
N GLN A 438 -4.65 4.73 9.59
CA GLN A 438 -3.68 4.33 8.59
C GLN A 438 -2.28 4.42 9.23
N GLY A 439 -1.57 3.30 9.38
CA GLY A 439 -0.31 3.25 10.13
C GLY A 439 -0.50 3.26 11.66
N ARG A 440 0.53 3.65 12.42
CA ARG A 440 0.55 3.64 13.90
C ARG A 440 1.26 4.87 14.48
N GLU A 441 0.75 5.33 15.60
CA GLU A 441 1.38 6.28 16.53
C GLU A 441 2.00 5.52 17.72
N LYS A 442 3.02 6.09 18.39
CA LYS A 442 3.79 5.46 19.49
C LYS A 442 4.50 4.13 19.15
N GLY A 443 5.43 3.73 20.01
CA GLY A 443 6.22 2.51 19.86
C GLY A 443 7.14 2.47 18.64
N ILE A 444 7.82 1.34 18.47
CA ILE A 444 8.76 1.13 17.35
C ILE A 444 8.05 1.14 15.99
N ASP A 445 6.76 0.82 15.94
CA ASP A 445 5.95 0.85 14.71
C ASP A 445 5.57 2.27 14.27
N SER A 446 5.44 3.23 15.20
CA SER A 446 5.34 4.64 14.81
C SER A 446 6.67 5.20 14.35
N LEU A 447 7.78 4.80 14.97
CA LEU A 447 9.10 5.07 14.41
C LEU A 447 9.13 4.56 12.96
N LYS A 448 8.83 3.27 12.68
CA LYS A 448 8.72 2.72 11.31
C LYS A 448 7.83 3.53 10.33
N ASN A 449 6.93 4.41 10.80
CA ASN A 449 6.11 5.30 9.97
C ASN A 449 6.71 6.70 9.72
N TYR A 450 7.45 7.28 10.65
CA TYR A 450 8.27 8.49 10.42
C TYR A 450 9.56 8.18 9.66
N LEU A 451 10.00 6.95 9.84
CA LEU A 451 11.08 6.35 9.12
C LEU A 451 10.67 6.21 7.63
N GLN A 452 11.53 6.67 6.70
CA GLN A 452 11.48 6.31 5.26
C GLN A 452 12.90 5.95 4.76
N VAL A 453 13.22 4.79 4.15
CA VAL A 453 14.55 4.61 3.51
C VAL A 453 14.61 5.57 2.33
N GLY A 454 15.15 6.76 2.61
CA GLY A 454 15.07 8.01 1.85
C GLY A 454 13.67 8.45 1.31
N GLN A 455 13.64 9.63 0.68
CA GLN A 455 12.50 10.58 0.69
C GLN A 455 12.00 11.08 -0.69
N THR A 456 10.73 11.56 -0.79
CA THR A 456 9.84 11.19 -1.93
C THR A 456 8.77 12.23 -2.46
N ARG A 457 9.04 13.09 -3.52
CA ARG A 457 8.14 13.77 -4.56
C ARG A 457 8.79 13.88 -5.98
N TYR A 458 8.26 13.86 -7.23
CA TYR A 458 6.98 14.03 -7.99
C TYR A 458 6.93 13.21 -9.39
N MET A 459 6.25 13.65 -10.49
CA MET A 459 5.60 13.00 -11.72
C MET A 459 6.50 12.65 -12.98
N ASP A 460 6.14 12.21 -14.23
CA ASP A 460 5.02 11.48 -14.97
C ASP A 460 5.51 10.83 -16.33
N SER A 461 4.81 10.03 -17.19
CA SER A 461 3.38 9.73 -17.46
C SER A 461 3.05 8.39 -18.21
N SER A 462 1.79 7.91 -18.12
CA SER A 462 1.06 7.09 -19.15
C SER A 462 -0.35 6.60 -18.72
N SER A 463 -1.37 6.64 -19.58
CA SER A 463 -2.77 6.33 -19.18
C SER A 463 -3.46 5.22 -19.99
N GLN A 464 -3.17 3.96 -19.67
CA GLN A 464 -4.09 2.82 -19.86
C GLN A 464 -3.47 1.58 -19.20
N LEU A 465 -4.23 0.89 -18.36
CA LEU A 465 -3.83 -0.42 -17.83
C LEU A 465 -4.46 -1.49 -18.71
N MET A 466 -3.77 -1.86 -19.79
CA MET A 466 -3.96 -3.17 -20.41
C MET A 466 -3.20 -4.17 -19.55
N VAL A 467 -3.93 -5.13 -18.99
CA VAL A 467 -3.37 -6.23 -18.22
C VAL A 467 -2.99 -7.31 -19.23
N HIS A 468 -1.73 -7.75 -19.25
CA HIS A 468 -1.33 -8.99 -19.95
C HIS A 468 -1.51 -10.19 -19.02
N ILE A 469 -2.00 -11.30 -19.57
CA ILE A 469 -2.89 -12.21 -18.84
C ILE A 469 -2.52 -13.68 -19.03
N MET A 470 -1.96 -14.06 -20.16
CA MET A 470 -1.79 -15.47 -20.53
C MET A 470 -0.95 -16.23 -19.49
N CYS A 471 0.18 -15.64 -19.11
CA CYS A 471 1.03 -16.14 -18.04
C CYS A 471 0.36 -16.17 -16.66
N LYS A 472 -0.59 -15.28 -16.39
CA LYS A 472 -1.30 -15.21 -15.10
C LYS A 472 -2.33 -16.32 -14.98
N PHE A 473 -2.91 -16.83 -16.07
CA PHE A 473 -3.80 -17.98 -16.03
C PHE A 473 -3.07 -19.32 -16.05
N CYS A 474 -1.94 -19.46 -16.76
CA CYS A 474 -1.04 -20.60 -16.59
C CYS A 474 -0.55 -20.69 -15.12
N THR A 475 0.04 -19.61 -14.58
CA THR A 475 0.52 -19.64 -13.19
C THR A 475 -0.58 -19.70 -12.13
N SER A 476 -1.78 -19.18 -12.37
CA SER A 476 -2.89 -19.36 -11.41
C SER A 476 -3.44 -20.79 -11.41
N GLN A 477 -3.37 -21.52 -12.53
CA GLN A 477 -3.62 -22.97 -12.54
C GLN A 477 -2.57 -23.70 -11.67
N LEU A 478 -1.30 -23.32 -11.76
CA LEU A 478 -0.23 -23.87 -10.90
C LEU A 478 -0.43 -23.52 -9.41
N VAL A 479 -1.01 -22.36 -9.08
CA VAL A 479 -1.42 -22.01 -7.70
C VAL A 479 -2.48 -22.98 -7.16
N LEU A 480 -3.47 -23.37 -7.98
CA LEU A 480 -4.47 -24.38 -7.59
C LEU A 480 -3.82 -25.76 -7.42
N GLN A 481 -2.94 -26.17 -8.34
CA GLN A 481 -2.17 -27.41 -8.24
C GLN A 481 -1.24 -27.45 -7.01
N ALA A 482 -0.74 -26.30 -6.55
CA ALA A 482 0.03 -26.20 -5.31
C ALA A 482 -0.80 -26.50 -4.05
N GLY A 483 -2.13 -26.41 -4.13
CA GLY A 483 -3.05 -26.60 -3.01
C GLY A 483 -3.43 -25.30 -2.30
N MET A 484 -3.30 -24.14 -2.96
CA MET A 484 -3.85 -22.88 -2.46
C MET A 484 -5.39 -22.99 -2.36
N PRO A 485 -6.02 -22.69 -1.20
CA PRO A 485 -7.47 -22.79 -1.05
C PRO A 485 -8.25 -21.85 -1.99
N ALA A 486 -9.47 -22.26 -2.35
CA ALA A 486 -10.38 -21.45 -3.16
C ALA A 486 -10.62 -20.05 -2.55
N GLY A 487 -10.72 -19.04 -3.41
CA GLY A 487 -10.92 -17.64 -3.04
C GLY A 487 -9.68 -16.93 -2.49
N VAL A 488 -8.59 -17.62 -2.13
CA VAL A 488 -7.35 -16.99 -1.63
C VAL A 488 -6.62 -16.23 -2.74
N LEU A 489 -6.59 -16.79 -3.95
CA LEU A 489 -6.23 -16.08 -5.18
C LEU A 489 -7.45 -15.96 -6.08
N ASN A 490 -7.69 -14.76 -6.60
CA ASN A 490 -8.62 -14.48 -7.68
C ASN A 490 -7.88 -13.59 -8.69
N VAL A 491 -8.10 -13.80 -9.99
CA VAL A 491 -7.45 -13.06 -11.08
C VAL A 491 -8.53 -12.56 -12.03
N VAL A 492 -8.82 -11.26 -11.97
CA VAL A 492 -9.79 -10.59 -12.84
C VAL A 492 -9.00 -9.79 -13.90
N SER A 493 -9.04 -10.25 -15.15
CA SER A 493 -8.60 -9.46 -16.31
C SER A 493 -9.64 -8.39 -16.66
N GLY A 494 -9.20 -7.21 -17.10
CA GLY A 494 -10.08 -6.09 -17.43
C GLY A 494 -9.29 -4.79 -17.55
N PHE A 495 -9.97 -3.71 -17.93
CA PHE A 495 -9.32 -2.41 -18.14
C PHE A 495 -9.12 -1.63 -16.83
N GLY A 496 -8.05 -0.82 -16.77
CA GLY A 496 -7.78 0.06 -15.63
C GLY A 496 -8.97 0.95 -15.19
N PRO A 497 -9.70 1.64 -16.10
CA PRO A 497 -10.85 2.46 -15.74
C PRO A 497 -12.11 1.70 -15.28
N THR A 498 -12.20 0.39 -15.52
CA THR A 498 -13.33 -0.46 -15.08
C THR A 498 -12.90 -1.33 -13.90
N ALA A 499 -12.35 -2.52 -14.14
CA ALA A 499 -11.91 -3.45 -13.09
C ALA A 499 -10.88 -2.82 -12.13
N GLY A 500 -9.91 -2.05 -12.65
CA GLY A 500 -8.92 -1.39 -11.81
C GLY A 500 -9.51 -0.33 -10.87
N ALA A 501 -10.46 0.48 -11.37
CA ALA A 501 -11.17 1.48 -10.59
C ALA A 501 -12.13 0.86 -9.58
N ALA A 502 -12.81 -0.24 -9.94
CA ALA A 502 -13.61 -1.04 -9.04
C ALA A 502 -12.77 -1.59 -7.88
N ILE A 503 -11.61 -2.22 -8.15
CA ILE A 503 -10.67 -2.70 -7.11
C ILE A 503 -10.22 -1.54 -6.20
N ALA A 504 -9.86 -0.39 -6.76
CA ALA A 504 -9.40 0.75 -5.95
C ALA A 504 -10.50 1.32 -5.03
N SER A 505 -11.76 1.34 -5.50
CA SER A 505 -12.90 1.92 -4.78
C SER A 505 -13.68 0.95 -3.89
N HIS A 506 -13.58 -0.38 -4.09
CA HIS A 506 -14.39 -1.39 -3.37
C HIS A 506 -14.29 -1.26 -1.84
N MET A 507 -15.42 -1.30 -1.13
CA MET A 507 -15.47 -1.02 0.31
C MET A 507 -14.88 -2.14 1.19
N ASP A 508 -14.99 -3.40 0.76
CA ASP A 508 -14.48 -4.57 1.51
C ASP A 508 -13.06 -5.01 1.13
N ILE A 509 -12.30 -4.19 0.39
CA ILE A 509 -10.86 -4.40 0.19
C ILE A 509 -10.10 -3.64 1.28
N ASP A 510 -9.31 -4.36 2.07
CA ASP A 510 -8.60 -3.84 3.25
C ASP A 510 -7.27 -3.16 2.88
N LYS A 511 -6.70 -3.48 1.71
CA LYS A 511 -5.43 -2.93 1.24
C LYS A 511 -5.41 -2.79 -0.28
N LEU A 512 -4.76 -1.74 -0.79
CA LEU A 512 -4.31 -1.70 -2.20
C LEU A 512 -2.80 -1.91 -2.33
N VAL A 513 -2.44 -2.51 -3.46
CA VAL A 513 -1.11 -2.39 -4.04
C VAL A 513 -1.22 -2.14 -5.54
N PHE A 514 -0.48 -1.16 -6.05
CA PHE A 514 -0.48 -0.77 -7.46
C PHE A 514 0.96 -0.70 -7.98
N THR A 515 1.19 -1.22 -9.17
CA THR A 515 2.29 -0.75 -10.03
C THR A 515 1.76 -0.28 -11.37
N GLY A 516 2.34 0.79 -11.90
CA GLY A 516 1.99 1.34 -13.21
C GLY A 516 2.45 2.79 -13.34
N SER A 517 1.68 3.60 -14.06
CA SER A 517 2.04 5.01 -14.23
C SER A 517 1.73 5.85 -13.00
N THR A 518 2.45 6.97 -12.89
CA THR A 518 2.32 7.90 -11.77
C THR A 518 0.95 8.58 -11.70
N VAL A 519 0.42 9.10 -12.80
CA VAL A 519 -0.95 9.63 -12.86
C VAL A 519 -2.01 8.59 -12.46
N THR A 520 -1.89 7.32 -12.88
CA THR A 520 -2.82 6.29 -12.41
C THR A 520 -2.62 5.97 -10.92
N GLY A 521 -1.39 6.03 -10.40
CA GLY A 521 -1.12 5.96 -8.96
C GLY A 521 -1.84 7.04 -8.13
N LYS A 522 -1.92 8.28 -8.63
CA LYS A 522 -2.75 9.35 -8.01
C LYS A 522 -4.22 8.96 -7.97
N ILE A 523 -4.78 8.51 -9.10
CA ILE A 523 -6.19 8.12 -9.23
C ILE A 523 -6.53 6.98 -8.26
N VAL A 524 -5.66 5.97 -8.17
CA VAL A 524 -5.81 4.84 -7.22
C VAL A 524 -5.84 5.33 -5.77
N LEU A 525 -4.98 6.29 -5.39
CA LEU A 525 -5.01 6.89 -4.06
C LEU A 525 -6.26 7.75 -3.79
N GLU A 526 -6.74 8.52 -4.78
CA GLU A 526 -7.99 9.26 -4.62
C GLU A 526 -9.21 8.32 -4.47
N LEU A 527 -9.25 7.20 -5.21
CA LEU A 527 -10.30 6.18 -5.06
C LEU A 527 -10.23 5.46 -3.70
N ALA A 528 -9.03 5.21 -3.17
CA ALA A 528 -8.86 4.70 -1.81
C ALA A 528 -9.33 5.70 -0.73
N ALA A 529 -9.00 6.99 -0.91
CA ALA A 529 -9.36 8.06 0.04
C ALA A 529 -10.88 8.31 0.09
N ARG A 530 -11.53 8.37 -1.09
CA ARG A 530 -12.98 8.61 -1.21
C ARG A 530 -13.83 7.43 -0.71
N SER A 531 -13.30 6.21 -0.72
CA SER A 531 -13.99 5.00 -0.27
C SER A 531 -13.81 4.75 1.24
N ASN A 532 -12.98 3.79 1.61
CA ASN A 532 -12.84 3.23 2.96
C ASN A 532 -11.50 3.55 3.66
N LEU A 533 -10.70 4.48 3.11
CA LEU A 533 -9.35 4.83 3.60
C LEU A 533 -8.31 3.68 3.54
N LYS A 534 -8.54 2.65 2.72
CA LYS A 534 -7.62 1.49 2.58
C LYS A 534 -6.16 1.92 2.29
N PRO A 535 -5.15 1.43 3.04
CA PRO A 535 -3.74 1.76 2.79
C PRO A 535 -3.27 1.26 1.41
N ALA A 536 -2.72 2.16 0.60
CA ALA A 536 -2.13 1.84 -0.70
C ALA A 536 -0.59 1.75 -0.64
N THR A 537 -0.03 0.73 -1.30
CA THR A 537 1.40 0.69 -1.69
C THR A 537 1.48 0.97 -3.18
N LEU A 538 2.37 1.86 -3.62
CA LEU A 538 2.51 2.25 -5.02
C LEU A 538 3.97 2.06 -5.46
N GLU A 539 4.19 1.48 -6.63
CA GLU A 539 5.46 1.59 -7.39
C GLU A 539 5.14 2.14 -8.78
N LEU A 540 5.91 3.12 -9.23
CA LEU A 540 5.52 4.00 -10.33
C LEU A 540 6.70 4.27 -11.30
N GLY A 541 6.50 5.13 -12.30
CA GLY A 541 7.48 5.43 -13.35
C GLY A 541 8.79 6.07 -12.83
N GLY A 542 9.76 6.27 -13.72
CA GLY A 542 11.07 6.79 -13.30
C GLY A 542 11.93 7.41 -14.41
N LYS A 543 12.85 8.27 -13.97
CA LYS A 543 13.87 8.90 -14.84
C LYS A 543 15.26 8.78 -14.21
N SER A 544 15.66 7.53 -13.95
CA SER A 544 16.87 7.18 -13.21
C SER A 544 18.12 7.81 -13.84
N PRO A 545 18.95 8.53 -13.05
CA PRO A 545 20.25 8.98 -13.51
C PRO A 545 21.25 7.80 -13.49
N MET A 546 22.04 7.68 -14.55
CA MET A 546 23.25 6.86 -14.61
C MET A 546 24.43 7.83 -14.66
N ILE A 547 25.26 7.88 -13.61
CA ILE A 547 26.32 8.88 -13.43
C ILE A 547 27.67 8.23 -13.70
N ILE A 548 28.41 8.74 -14.69
CA ILE A 548 29.74 8.27 -15.08
C ILE A 548 30.77 9.34 -14.69
N MET A 549 31.62 9.03 -13.72
CA MET A 549 32.70 9.91 -13.25
C MET A 549 33.91 9.88 -14.20
N ASP A 550 34.87 10.78 -14.01
CA ASP A 550 36.10 10.84 -14.81
C ASP A 550 37.16 9.79 -14.46
N ASP A 551 36.97 9.05 -13.37
CA ASP A 551 37.79 7.90 -12.99
C ASP A 551 37.19 6.56 -13.45
N ALA A 552 36.19 6.59 -14.32
CA ALA A 552 35.55 5.41 -14.90
C ALA A 552 36.39 4.76 -16.02
N ASP A 553 36.35 3.43 -16.09
CA ASP A 553 36.68 2.70 -17.32
C ASP A 553 35.55 2.94 -18.33
N ILE A 554 35.86 3.60 -19.45
CA ILE A 554 34.84 4.07 -20.40
C ILE A 554 34.23 2.93 -21.23
N ASP A 555 34.96 1.85 -21.49
CA ASP A 555 34.39 0.68 -22.19
C ASP A 555 33.42 -0.07 -21.28
N GLN A 556 33.77 -0.28 -20.01
CA GLN A 556 32.88 -0.88 -19.01
C GLN A 556 31.67 0.03 -18.69
N ALA A 557 31.89 1.35 -18.58
CA ALA A 557 30.83 2.31 -18.32
C ALA A 557 29.82 2.41 -19.46
N VAL A 558 30.27 2.31 -20.72
CA VAL A 558 29.39 2.30 -21.90
C VAL A 558 28.54 1.03 -21.95
N GLU A 559 29.13 -0.16 -21.78
CA GLU A 559 28.35 -1.41 -21.74
C GLU A 559 27.35 -1.40 -20.58
N LEU A 560 27.73 -0.91 -19.40
CA LEU A 560 26.82 -0.86 -18.25
C LEU A 560 25.70 0.17 -18.44
N ALA A 561 25.98 1.37 -18.96
CA ALA A 561 24.95 2.37 -19.26
C ALA A 561 24.01 1.90 -20.39
N HIS A 562 24.55 1.19 -21.38
CA HIS A 562 23.76 0.56 -22.44
C HIS A 562 22.82 -0.52 -21.86
N PHE A 563 23.32 -1.41 -20.99
CA PHE A 563 22.48 -2.39 -20.30
C PHE A 563 21.45 -1.74 -19.36
N ALA A 564 21.84 -0.70 -18.62
CA ALA A 564 20.99 0.03 -17.68
C ALA A 564 19.73 0.62 -18.32
N LEU A 565 19.81 0.99 -19.60
CA LEU A 565 18.69 1.51 -20.37
C LEU A 565 18.03 0.48 -21.28
N PHE A 566 18.76 -0.14 -22.20
CA PHE A 566 18.17 -0.86 -23.33
C PHE A 566 17.62 -2.25 -22.96
N PHE A 567 17.83 -2.71 -21.73
CA PHE A 567 17.21 -3.92 -21.18
C PHE A 567 15.67 -3.85 -21.24
N ASN A 568 15.03 -4.96 -21.62
CA ASN A 568 13.59 -5.06 -21.89
C ASN A 568 13.05 -3.90 -22.77
N GLN A 569 13.72 -3.61 -23.89
CA GLN A 569 13.41 -2.49 -24.79
C GLN A 569 13.44 -1.09 -24.13
N GLY A 570 13.94 -0.92 -22.90
CA GLY A 570 13.74 0.32 -22.12
C GLY A 570 12.37 0.45 -21.45
N GLN A 571 11.54 -0.59 -21.52
CA GLN A 571 10.25 -0.72 -20.84
C GLN A 571 10.42 -1.07 -19.35
N CYS A 572 11.35 -0.39 -18.68
CA CYS A 572 11.71 -0.58 -17.28
C CYS A 572 11.56 0.74 -16.51
N CYS A 573 10.73 0.78 -15.48
CA CYS A 573 10.54 1.95 -14.61
C CYS A 573 11.84 2.49 -13.98
N CYS A 574 12.87 1.64 -13.82
CA CYS A 574 14.17 1.99 -13.26
C CYS A 574 15.25 2.27 -14.32
N ALA A 575 14.94 2.27 -15.61
CA ALA A 575 15.91 2.42 -16.70
C ALA A 575 16.80 3.67 -16.58
N GLY A 576 18.10 3.52 -16.83
CA GLY A 576 19.16 4.55 -16.75
C GLY A 576 19.09 5.65 -17.82
N SER A 577 17.89 6.18 -18.07
CA SER A 577 17.54 7.02 -19.23
C SER A 577 18.18 8.41 -19.25
N ARG A 578 18.67 8.93 -18.12
CA ARG A 578 19.55 10.11 -18.06
C ARG A 578 20.98 9.67 -17.77
N THR A 579 21.80 9.51 -18.80
CA THR A 579 23.22 9.18 -18.64
C THR A 579 24.04 10.47 -18.50
N PHE A 580 24.39 10.83 -17.27
CA PHE A 580 25.25 11.98 -16.98
C PHE A 580 26.72 11.53 -17.03
N VAL A 581 27.55 12.22 -17.82
CA VAL A 581 28.97 11.88 -18.02
C VAL A 581 29.85 13.09 -17.78
N HIS A 582 30.94 12.89 -17.03
CA HIS A 582 31.86 13.96 -16.65
C HIS A 582 32.58 14.57 -17.88
N GLU A 583 32.79 15.89 -17.89
CA GLU A 583 33.25 16.65 -19.06
C GLU A 583 34.54 16.11 -19.70
N ARG A 584 35.43 15.56 -18.88
CA ARG A 584 36.73 14.96 -19.25
C ARG A 584 36.63 13.70 -20.13
N VAL A 585 35.54 12.95 -20.05
CA VAL A 585 35.40 11.62 -20.68
C VAL A 585 34.16 11.48 -21.57
N TYR A 586 33.30 12.51 -21.60
CA TYR A 586 32.04 12.51 -22.34
C TYR A 586 32.21 12.26 -23.85
N ASP A 587 33.19 12.89 -24.51
CA ASP A 587 33.28 12.85 -25.97
C ASP A 587 33.61 11.42 -26.46
N GLU A 588 34.54 10.74 -25.78
CA GLU A 588 34.85 9.32 -25.98
C GLU A 588 33.65 8.41 -25.64
N PHE A 589 32.98 8.67 -24.52
CA PHE A 589 31.80 7.93 -24.09
C PHE A 589 30.66 8.00 -25.12
N VAL A 590 30.43 9.16 -25.74
CA VAL A 590 29.40 9.35 -26.78
C VAL A 590 29.73 8.55 -28.04
N GLU A 591 30.99 8.59 -28.52
CA GLU A 591 31.41 7.78 -29.68
C GLU A 591 31.26 6.27 -29.42
N LYS A 592 31.73 5.80 -28.25
CA LYS A 592 31.59 4.39 -27.85
C LYS A 592 30.12 3.98 -27.67
N SER A 593 29.28 4.84 -27.07
CA SER A 593 27.84 4.59 -26.92
C SER A 593 27.13 4.45 -28.27
N LYS A 594 27.44 5.33 -29.23
CA LYS A 594 26.97 5.23 -30.62
C LYS A 594 27.41 3.90 -31.26
N ALA A 595 28.68 3.53 -31.11
CA ALA A 595 29.21 2.29 -31.65
C ALA A 595 28.56 1.04 -31.04
N ARG A 596 28.20 1.06 -29.75
CA ARG A 596 27.48 -0.03 -29.08
C ARG A 596 26.00 -0.09 -29.47
N ALA A 597 25.30 1.05 -29.55
CA ALA A 597 23.92 1.10 -29.99
C ALA A 597 23.73 0.53 -31.41
N LEU A 598 24.61 0.87 -32.35
CA LEU A 598 24.56 0.38 -33.74
C LEU A 598 24.90 -1.11 -33.90
N LYS A 599 25.56 -1.72 -32.90
CA LYS A 599 25.83 -3.17 -32.84
C LYS A 599 24.64 -3.97 -32.29
N ARG A 600 23.73 -3.34 -31.55
CA ARG A 600 22.68 -4.04 -30.81
C ARG A 600 21.72 -4.79 -31.73
N ILE A 601 21.48 -6.07 -31.44
CA ILE A 601 20.63 -6.93 -32.28
C ILE A 601 19.16 -6.75 -31.88
N VAL A 602 18.36 -6.24 -32.82
CA VAL A 602 16.90 -6.08 -32.71
C VAL A 602 16.21 -7.02 -33.70
N GLY A 603 15.20 -7.78 -33.27
CA GLY A 603 14.50 -8.76 -34.11
C GLY A 603 13.45 -9.58 -33.34
N ASP A 604 13.04 -10.73 -33.88
CA ASP A 604 12.12 -11.63 -33.17
C ASP A 604 12.71 -12.10 -31.82
N PRO A 605 12.06 -11.84 -30.68
CA PRO A 605 12.56 -12.23 -29.35
C PRO A 605 12.71 -13.75 -29.13
N PHE A 606 12.12 -14.62 -29.96
CA PHE A 606 12.35 -16.07 -29.89
C PHE A 606 13.65 -16.52 -30.59
N LYS A 607 14.35 -15.63 -31.31
CA LYS A 607 15.57 -15.96 -32.04
C LYS A 607 16.81 -15.76 -31.15
N ASN A 608 17.61 -16.82 -31.01
CA ASN A 608 18.80 -16.80 -30.17
C ASN A 608 19.74 -15.61 -30.50
N GLY A 609 20.28 -14.97 -29.46
CA GLY A 609 21.16 -13.80 -29.59
C GLY A 609 20.47 -12.48 -29.99
N VAL A 610 19.13 -12.42 -30.10
CA VAL A 610 18.42 -11.14 -30.18
C VAL A 610 18.42 -10.47 -28.82
N GLU A 611 19.02 -9.28 -28.72
CA GLU A 611 19.11 -8.53 -27.45
C GLU A 611 17.84 -7.72 -27.15
N GLN A 612 17.01 -7.44 -28.17
CA GLN A 612 15.88 -6.52 -28.12
C GLN A 612 14.73 -6.95 -29.04
N GLY A 613 13.52 -7.05 -28.50
CA GLY A 613 12.29 -7.30 -29.25
C GLY A 613 11.52 -6.01 -29.63
N PRO A 614 10.21 -6.14 -29.96
CA PRO A 614 9.33 -5.00 -30.21
C PRO A 614 8.90 -4.29 -28.92
N GLN A 615 8.33 -3.09 -29.04
CA GLN A 615 7.57 -2.45 -27.95
C GLN A 615 6.24 -3.19 -27.74
N VAL A 616 5.62 -3.06 -26.58
CA VAL A 616 4.48 -3.91 -26.20
C VAL A 616 3.20 -3.68 -27.04
N ASP A 617 2.95 -2.45 -27.49
CA ASP A 617 1.76 -2.10 -28.28
C ASP A 617 2.01 -0.87 -29.19
N GLU A 618 1.05 -0.59 -30.07
CA GLU A 618 1.08 0.56 -30.99
C GLU A 618 1.10 1.91 -30.25
N LYS A 619 0.48 1.99 -29.07
CA LYS A 619 0.37 3.24 -28.30
C LYS A 619 1.72 3.61 -27.67
N GLN A 620 2.41 2.64 -27.08
CA GLN A 620 3.73 2.80 -26.50
C GLN A 620 4.78 3.02 -27.60
N PHE A 621 4.68 2.30 -28.72
CA PHE A 621 5.45 2.61 -29.93
C PHE A 621 5.26 4.06 -30.38
N SER A 622 4.01 4.53 -30.50
CA SER A 622 3.69 5.90 -30.91
C SER A 622 4.18 6.95 -29.91
N LYS A 623 4.07 6.68 -28.60
CA LYS A 623 4.65 7.52 -27.53
C LYS A 623 6.17 7.65 -27.71
N ILE A 624 6.87 6.54 -27.94
CA ILE A 624 8.33 6.55 -28.12
C ILE A 624 8.73 7.35 -29.35
N MET A 625 8.11 7.11 -30.51
CA MET A 625 8.40 7.85 -31.74
C MET A 625 8.12 9.36 -31.58
N HIS A 626 7.09 9.74 -30.82
CA HIS A 626 6.84 11.14 -30.45
C HIS A 626 7.98 11.75 -29.63
N TYR A 627 8.48 11.07 -28.59
CA TYR A 627 9.61 11.58 -27.80
C TYR A 627 10.92 11.64 -28.60
N ILE A 628 11.18 10.69 -29.49
CA ILE A 628 12.34 10.75 -30.40
C ILE A 628 12.25 12.01 -31.27
N LYS A 629 11.10 12.26 -31.90
CA LYS A 629 10.88 13.49 -32.67
C LYS A 629 11.06 14.73 -31.80
N SER A 630 10.49 14.75 -30.59
CA SER A 630 10.64 15.85 -29.63
C SER A 630 12.10 16.13 -29.27
N GLY A 631 12.94 15.11 -29.16
CA GLY A 631 14.39 15.27 -28.96
C GLY A 631 15.07 16.02 -30.09
N VAL A 632 14.80 15.63 -31.34
CA VAL A 632 15.32 16.31 -32.55
C VAL A 632 14.76 17.73 -32.67
N ASP A 633 13.44 17.90 -32.53
CA ASP A 633 12.75 19.19 -32.60
C ASP A 633 13.24 20.18 -31.51
N SER A 634 13.71 19.67 -30.36
CA SER A 634 14.28 20.47 -29.26
C SER A 634 15.77 20.82 -29.46
N GLY A 635 16.43 20.27 -30.49
CA GLY A 635 17.85 20.52 -30.77
C GLY A 635 18.82 19.60 -30.02
N ALA A 636 18.40 18.43 -29.56
CA ALA A 636 19.33 17.38 -29.10
C ALA A 636 20.01 16.67 -30.29
N THR A 637 21.26 16.25 -30.13
CA THR A 637 22.04 15.63 -31.20
C THR A 637 21.74 14.13 -31.27
N LEU A 638 21.00 13.69 -32.29
CA LEU A 638 20.75 12.27 -32.56
C LEU A 638 22.04 11.60 -33.07
N VAL A 639 22.69 10.78 -32.24
CA VAL A 639 23.97 10.13 -32.59
C VAL A 639 23.81 8.69 -33.09
N ALA A 640 22.74 8.00 -32.71
CA ALA A 640 22.37 6.67 -33.18
C ALA A 640 20.86 6.42 -33.09
N GLY A 641 20.33 5.53 -33.93
CA GLY A 641 18.91 5.15 -33.95
C GLY A 641 18.00 6.27 -34.45
N GLY A 642 16.80 6.37 -33.87
CA GLY A 642 15.80 7.40 -34.18
C GLY A 642 14.61 6.90 -35.02
N ASP A 643 14.73 5.75 -35.68
CA ASP A 643 13.75 5.25 -36.64
C ASP A 643 13.05 3.95 -36.21
N ARG A 644 11.99 3.60 -36.94
CA ARG A 644 11.37 2.26 -36.95
C ARG A 644 12.34 1.22 -37.54
N ILE A 645 12.08 -0.06 -37.27
CA ILE A 645 12.65 -1.19 -38.04
C ILE A 645 11.49 -1.98 -38.65
N GLY A 646 11.54 -2.21 -39.96
CA GLY A 646 10.47 -2.93 -40.68
C GLY A 646 9.17 -2.14 -40.84
N ASP A 647 8.18 -2.80 -41.43
CA ASP A 647 6.80 -2.32 -41.65
C ASP A 647 5.81 -2.93 -40.64
N LYS A 648 5.96 -4.23 -40.35
CA LYS A 648 5.21 -4.98 -39.32
C LYS A 648 5.86 -4.90 -37.93
N GLY A 649 5.03 -5.09 -36.90
CA GLY A 649 5.46 -5.11 -35.50
C GLY A 649 5.92 -3.75 -34.96
N PHE A 650 6.13 -3.69 -33.65
CA PHE A 650 6.40 -2.44 -32.94
C PHE A 650 7.91 -2.20 -32.68
N TYR A 651 8.76 -2.44 -33.69
CA TYR A 651 10.21 -2.35 -33.54
C TYR A 651 10.76 -0.92 -33.69
N VAL A 652 11.49 -0.46 -32.67
CA VAL A 652 12.17 0.85 -32.63
C VAL A 652 13.68 0.63 -32.54
N GLN A 653 14.47 1.43 -33.26
CA GLN A 653 15.93 1.38 -33.19
C GLN A 653 16.45 1.84 -31.81
N PRO A 654 17.57 1.25 -31.31
CA PRO A 654 18.22 1.72 -30.09
C PRO A 654 18.74 3.14 -30.30
N THR A 655 18.06 4.10 -29.69
CA THR A 655 18.21 5.52 -29.98
C THR A 655 19.07 6.19 -28.92
N VAL A 656 20.03 7.01 -29.33
CA VAL A 656 20.94 7.75 -28.44
C VAL A 656 21.00 9.21 -28.86
N PHE A 657 20.73 10.10 -27.91
CA PHE A 657 20.92 11.54 -28.03
C PHE A 657 22.10 11.98 -27.18
N SER A 658 22.99 12.79 -27.76
CA SER A 658 23.96 13.60 -27.01
C SER A 658 23.49 15.05 -26.88
N ASP A 659 24.20 15.79 -26.04
CA ASP A 659 24.10 17.24 -25.86
C ASP A 659 22.74 17.71 -25.30
N VAL A 660 22.00 16.76 -24.73
CA VAL A 660 20.69 16.96 -24.10
C VAL A 660 20.80 17.94 -22.93
N LYS A 661 19.79 18.81 -22.79
CA LYS A 661 19.66 19.79 -21.71
C LYS A 661 18.56 19.38 -20.73
N ASP A 662 18.68 19.81 -19.47
CA ASP A 662 17.82 19.34 -18.37
C ASP A 662 16.34 19.73 -18.54
N GLU A 663 16.06 20.80 -19.30
CA GLU A 663 14.74 21.31 -19.61
C GLU A 663 13.97 20.49 -20.68
N MET A 664 14.67 19.68 -21.48
CA MET A 664 14.09 18.94 -22.62
C MET A 664 13.14 17.83 -22.16
N ALA A 665 12.06 17.58 -22.91
CA ALA A 665 11.11 16.50 -22.62
C ALA A 665 11.81 15.12 -22.49
N ILE A 666 12.76 14.82 -23.39
CA ILE A 666 13.55 13.58 -23.35
C ILE A 666 14.48 13.46 -22.12
N ALA A 667 14.80 14.57 -21.45
CA ALA A 667 15.52 14.57 -20.18
C ALA A 667 14.59 14.43 -18.98
N ARG A 668 13.38 15.00 -19.03
CA ARG A 668 12.46 15.11 -17.88
C ARG A 668 11.48 13.96 -17.75
N GLU A 669 10.87 13.54 -18.86
CA GLU A 669 9.68 12.69 -18.87
C GLU A 669 10.02 11.21 -19.11
N ASP A 670 9.24 10.29 -18.53
CA ASP A 670 9.46 8.85 -18.72
C ASP A 670 8.96 8.40 -20.10
N ILE A 671 9.91 8.18 -21.01
CA ILE A 671 9.68 7.70 -22.38
C ILE A 671 9.21 6.23 -22.36
N PHE A 672 9.74 5.43 -21.43
CA PHE A 672 9.51 3.99 -21.29
C PHE A 672 9.85 3.17 -22.55
N GLY A 673 10.98 3.47 -23.19
CA GLY A 673 11.45 2.84 -24.43
C GLY A 673 12.95 3.05 -24.70
N PRO A 674 13.47 2.62 -25.87
CA PRO A 674 14.90 2.48 -26.11
C PRO A 674 15.53 3.80 -26.57
N VAL A 675 15.51 4.82 -25.69
CA VAL A 675 15.96 6.19 -25.98
C VAL A 675 16.86 6.73 -24.87
N GLN A 676 18.15 6.91 -25.16
CA GLN A 676 19.16 7.39 -24.23
C GLN A 676 19.33 8.91 -24.34
N SER A 677 19.28 9.61 -23.21
CA SER A 677 19.68 11.01 -23.11
C SER A 677 21.04 11.09 -22.43
N ILE A 678 22.09 11.49 -23.15
CA ILE A 678 23.44 11.70 -22.60
C ILE A 678 23.64 13.20 -22.32
N LEU A 679 24.08 13.52 -21.10
CA LEU A 679 24.26 14.89 -20.58
C LEU A 679 25.67 15.08 -20.03
N LYS A 680 26.33 16.21 -20.36
CA LYS A 680 27.66 16.57 -19.83
C LYS A 680 27.52 17.23 -18.46
N PHE A 681 28.37 16.90 -17.49
CA PHE A 681 28.48 17.58 -16.17
C PHE A 681 29.96 17.78 -15.79
N LYS A 682 30.25 18.61 -14.78
CA LYS A 682 31.59 19.05 -14.40
C LYS A 682 31.99 18.78 -12.94
N ASP A 683 31.09 18.87 -11.98
CA ASP A 683 31.45 18.65 -10.57
C ASP A 683 30.40 17.89 -9.73
N LEU A 684 30.83 17.47 -8.54
CA LEU A 684 30.06 16.59 -7.65
C LEU A 684 28.80 17.27 -7.07
N ASN A 685 28.85 18.58 -6.79
CA ASN A 685 27.70 19.32 -6.29
C ASN A 685 26.69 19.56 -7.43
N GLU A 686 27.19 19.93 -8.61
CA GLU A 686 26.39 20.10 -9.82
C GLU A 686 25.62 18.82 -10.16
N ILE A 687 26.28 17.65 -10.20
CA ILE A 687 25.59 16.39 -10.50
C ILE A 687 24.63 15.96 -9.39
N ILE A 688 24.96 16.19 -8.10
CA ILE A 688 24.01 15.95 -7.00
C ILE A 688 22.75 16.80 -7.18
N GLN A 689 22.88 18.07 -7.59
CA GLN A 689 21.73 18.92 -7.89
C GLN A 689 20.94 18.40 -9.10
N ARG A 690 21.60 18.19 -10.25
CA ARG A 690 20.96 17.84 -11.53
C ARG A 690 20.36 16.42 -11.56
N ALA A 691 21.03 15.45 -10.94
CA ALA A 691 20.49 14.10 -10.77
C ALA A 691 19.20 14.13 -9.94
N ASN A 692 19.15 14.95 -8.89
CA ASN A 692 17.97 15.16 -8.04
C ASN A 692 16.91 16.10 -8.65
N ALA A 693 17.25 16.93 -9.64
CA ALA A 693 16.38 17.93 -10.27
C ALA A 693 15.41 17.39 -11.34
N THR A 694 15.28 16.06 -11.46
CA THR A 694 14.04 15.47 -11.99
C THR A 694 12.96 15.53 -10.91
N GLU A 695 11.70 15.38 -11.28
CA GLU A 695 10.69 15.03 -10.29
C GLU A 695 10.76 13.55 -9.88
N TYR A 696 11.31 12.63 -10.66
CA TYR A 696 11.38 11.19 -10.31
C TYR A 696 12.43 10.75 -9.27
N GLY A 697 12.39 9.47 -8.87
CA GLY A 697 13.36 8.90 -7.92
C GLY A 697 13.37 7.37 -7.72
N LEU A 698 13.04 6.55 -8.74
CA LEU A 698 13.02 5.09 -8.52
C LEU A 698 14.40 4.49 -8.21
N ALA A 699 15.40 4.77 -9.06
CA ALA A 699 16.74 4.24 -8.90
C ALA A 699 17.80 5.22 -9.44
N ALA A 700 19.07 4.94 -9.19
CA ALA A 700 20.21 5.51 -9.89
C ALA A 700 21.32 4.48 -10.04
N GLY A 701 22.21 4.72 -11.01
CA GLY A 701 23.50 4.05 -11.12
C GLY A 701 24.63 5.06 -11.01
N VAL A 702 25.76 4.65 -10.43
CA VAL A 702 27.00 5.43 -10.35
C VAL A 702 28.17 4.54 -10.76
N PHE A 703 28.97 5.01 -11.72
CA PHE A 703 30.23 4.40 -12.12
C PHE A 703 31.41 5.28 -11.66
N THR A 704 32.20 4.77 -10.71
CA THR A 704 33.41 5.43 -10.18
C THR A 704 34.29 4.41 -9.45
N ASN A 705 35.61 4.60 -9.48
CA ASN A 705 36.55 3.84 -8.66
C ASN A 705 36.80 4.52 -7.30
N ASN A 706 36.41 5.79 -7.15
CA ASN A 706 36.59 6.60 -5.95
C ASN A 706 35.50 6.32 -4.91
N MET A 707 35.88 5.59 -3.86
CA MET A 707 35.02 5.23 -2.73
C MET A 707 34.40 6.46 -2.02
N ASN A 708 35.06 7.61 -1.99
CA ASN A 708 34.49 8.83 -1.37
C ASN A 708 33.41 9.45 -2.26
N THR A 709 33.60 9.44 -3.58
CA THR A 709 32.59 9.86 -4.57
C THR A 709 31.37 8.95 -4.49
N ALA A 710 31.56 7.63 -4.48
CA ALA A 710 30.50 6.64 -4.32
C ALA A 710 29.70 6.84 -3.02
N ASN A 711 30.41 6.95 -1.87
CA ASN A 711 29.79 7.17 -0.56
C ASN A 711 29.02 8.50 -0.48
N THR A 712 29.46 9.53 -1.19
CA THR A 712 28.77 10.82 -1.25
C THR A 712 27.51 10.72 -2.10
N LEU A 713 27.61 10.19 -3.32
CA LEU A 713 26.48 10.05 -4.24
C LEU A 713 25.40 9.12 -3.69
N MET A 714 25.75 7.96 -3.14
CA MET A 714 24.75 7.01 -2.60
C MET A 714 23.94 7.57 -1.42
N ARG A 715 24.42 8.64 -0.78
CA ARG A 715 23.75 9.32 0.35
C ARG A 715 23.04 10.62 -0.08
N ALA A 716 23.51 11.26 -1.14
CA ALA A 716 22.97 12.53 -1.64
C ALA A 716 21.89 12.35 -2.73
N LEU A 717 21.87 11.22 -3.43
CA LEU A 717 20.85 10.88 -4.42
C LEU A 717 19.54 10.49 -3.73
N ARG A 718 18.46 11.22 -4.03
CA ARG A 718 17.11 10.94 -3.55
C ARG A 718 16.44 9.88 -4.43
N VAL A 719 16.96 8.66 -4.39
CA VAL A 719 16.46 7.51 -5.18
C VAL A 719 16.31 6.20 -4.38
N GLY A 720 15.31 5.40 -4.76
CA GLY A 720 14.91 4.11 -4.16
C GLY A 720 16.00 3.04 -4.04
N THR A 721 16.93 3.03 -5.00
CA THR A 721 18.02 2.07 -5.07
C THR A 721 19.19 2.74 -5.78
N VAL A 722 20.39 2.67 -5.21
CA VAL A 722 21.62 3.13 -5.86
C VAL A 722 22.48 1.91 -6.16
N TRP A 723 22.72 1.64 -7.44
CA TRP A 723 23.69 0.64 -7.87
C TRP A 723 25.06 1.30 -8.09
N LEU A 724 26.11 0.74 -7.48
CA LEU A 724 27.49 1.19 -7.63
C LEU A 724 28.25 0.22 -8.54
N ASN A 725 28.82 0.72 -9.64
CA ASN A 725 29.54 -0.06 -10.67
C ASN A 725 28.75 -1.28 -11.22
N CYS A 726 27.43 -1.28 -11.08
CA CYS A 726 26.48 -2.28 -11.59
C CYS A 726 25.11 -1.62 -11.87
N PHE A 727 24.14 -2.37 -12.39
CA PHE A 727 22.77 -1.89 -12.65
C PHE A 727 21.82 -3.10 -12.82
N HIS A 728 20.51 -2.92 -12.59
CA HIS A 728 19.48 -3.99 -12.63
C HIS A 728 19.81 -5.21 -11.74
N VAL A 729 20.66 -5.05 -10.73
CA VAL A 729 20.96 -6.11 -9.76
C VAL A 729 19.81 -6.18 -8.77
N PHE A 730 18.98 -7.22 -8.90
CA PHE A 730 17.85 -7.52 -8.04
C PHE A 730 18.06 -8.84 -7.30
N ASP A 731 17.67 -8.88 -6.03
CA ASP A 731 17.55 -10.10 -5.25
C ASP A 731 16.26 -10.07 -4.41
N ALA A 732 15.77 -11.24 -3.99
CA ALA A 732 14.59 -11.37 -3.16
C ALA A 732 14.74 -10.73 -1.76
N THR A 733 15.96 -10.61 -1.22
CA THR A 733 16.19 -9.97 0.08
C THR A 733 16.32 -8.45 0.01
N ILE A 734 16.53 -7.85 -1.18
CA ILE A 734 16.82 -6.42 -1.34
C ILE A 734 15.51 -5.65 -1.50
N PRO A 735 15.10 -4.79 -0.54
CA PRO A 735 13.92 -3.95 -0.70
C PRO A 735 14.17 -2.92 -1.80
N PHE A 736 13.33 -2.97 -2.83
CA PHE A 736 13.36 -2.11 -4.01
C PHE A 736 12.12 -1.25 -4.04
N GLY A 737 12.23 0.06 -4.29
CA GLY A 737 11.02 0.83 -4.59
C GLY A 737 11.17 2.33 -4.47
N GLY A 738 10.17 3.04 -4.97
CA GLY A 738 10.26 4.45 -5.35
C GLY A 738 10.66 5.39 -4.23
N TYR A 739 11.69 6.19 -4.46
CA TYR A 739 11.58 7.55 -3.98
C TYR A 739 10.81 8.35 -5.03
N LYS A 740 10.25 9.45 -4.57
CA LYS A 740 9.60 10.48 -5.39
C LYS A 740 8.26 9.96 -5.96
N MET A 741 7.54 10.54 -6.93
CA MET A 741 6.34 9.80 -7.44
C MET A 741 6.75 8.63 -8.36
N SER A 742 7.89 8.00 -8.07
CA SER A 742 8.13 6.60 -8.37
C SER A 742 7.54 5.65 -7.31
N GLY A 743 6.97 6.10 -6.17
CA GLY A 743 6.22 5.18 -5.29
C GLY A 743 5.91 5.64 -3.85
N GLN A 744 5.25 4.75 -3.09
CA GLN A 744 5.16 4.77 -1.63
C GLN A 744 5.08 3.33 -1.07
N GLY A 745 5.94 3.00 -0.11
CA GLY A 745 6.30 1.62 0.24
C GLY A 745 7.61 1.20 -0.44
N ARG A 746 7.95 -0.08 -0.43
CA ARG A 746 8.94 -0.71 -1.33
C ARG A 746 8.29 -1.97 -1.90
N GLU A 747 9.09 -2.88 -2.41
CA GLU A 747 8.82 -4.25 -2.82
C GLU A 747 10.03 -5.13 -2.43
N LYS A 748 9.82 -6.40 -2.07
CA LYS A 748 10.82 -7.40 -1.61
C LYS A 748 11.39 -7.19 -0.20
N GLY A 749 12.27 -8.10 0.22
CA GLY A 749 12.89 -8.09 1.54
C GLY A 749 11.92 -8.42 2.69
N ILE A 750 12.41 -8.35 3.92
CA ILE A 750 11.57 -8.52 5.12
C ILE A 750 10.50 -7.42 5.22
N ASP A 751 10.84 -6.22 4.75
CA ASP A 751 9.97 -5.06 4.79
C ASP A 751 8.67 -5.26 4.00
N SER A 752 8.66 -6.17 3.02
CA SER A 752 7.44 -6.67 2.35
C SER A 752 6.32 -7.03 3.30
N LEU A 753 6.64 -7.92 4.25
CA LEU A 753 5.63 -8.54 5.08
C LEU A 753 4.88 -7.49 5.92
N LYS A 754 5.58 -6.41 6.30
CA LYS A 754 5.03 -5.28 7.08
C LYS A 754 3.78 -4.66 6.44
N ASN A 755 3.71 -4.45 5.13
CA ASN A 755 2.54 -3.78 4.55
C ASN A 755 1.34 -4.73 4.38
N TYR A 756 1.53 -6.05 4.49
CA TYR A 756 0.46 -7.06 4.46
C TYR A 756 0.06 -7.55 5.85
N LEU A 757 0.69 -7.00 6.89
CA LEU A 757 0.43 -7.27 8.29
C LEU A 757 -0.15 -6.01 8.95
N GLN A 758 -1.05 -6.23 9.89
CA GLN A 758 -1.67 -5.18 10.68
C GLN A 758 -1.21 -5.33 12.13
N VAL A 759 -0.62 -4.26 12.66
CA VAL A 759 -0.07 -4.20 14.02
C VAL A 759 -1.21 -4.03 15.02
N LYS A 760 -1.39 -4.98 15.94
CA LYS A 760 -2.41 -4.90 17.02
C LYS A 760 -1.74 -4.97 18.39
N ALA A 761 -2.00 -4.00 19.25
CA ALA A 761 -1.56 -4.03 20.64
C ALA A 761 -2.62 -4.69 21.54
N VAL A 762 -2.18 -5.57 22.43
CA VAL A 762 -3.01 -6.25 23.43
C VAL A 762 -2.40 -5.99 24.81
N VAL A 763 -3.19 -5.43 25.71
CA VAL A 763 -2.73 -4.95 27.03
C VAL A 763 -3.61 -5.54 28.13
N THR A 764 -3.01 -6.11 29.18
CA THR A 764 -3.75 -6.66 30.32
C THR A 764 -3.00 -6.47 31.64
N PRO A 765 -3.66 -6.19 32.78
CA PRO A 765 -2.98 -5.97 34.06
C PRO A 765 -2.50 -7.29 34.69
N VAL A 766 -1.33 -7.25 35.33
CA VAL A 766 -0.73 -8.38 36.05
C VAL A 766 -0.88 -8.18 37.55
N LYS A 767 -1.48 -9.16 38.24
CA LYS A 767 -1.63 -9.16 39.71
C LYS A 767 -0.46 -9.93 40.34
N ASN A 768 0.23 -9.32 41.30
CA ASN A 768 1.40 -9.86 42.01
C ASN A 768 2.51 -10.48 41.11
N PRO A 769 3.01 -9.75 40.08
CA PRO A 769 4.11 -10.21 39.25
C PRO A 769 5.41 -10.43 40.05
N ALA A 770 6.18 -11.46 39.67
CA ALA A 770 7.52 -11.70 40.23
C ALA A 770 8.59 -10.76 39.65
N TRP A 771 8.35 -10.23 38.45
CA TRP A 771 9.11 -9.20 37.74
C TRP A 771 8.20 -8.53 36.70
N LEU A 772 8.58 -7.34 36.24
CA LEU A 772 7.92 -6.57 35.16
C LEU A 772 8.87 -6.46 33.97
#